data_AF-A0A7C4Y7B8-F1
#
_entry.id   AF-A0A7C4Y7B8-F1
#
_cell.length_a   1.000
_cell.length_b   1.000
_cell.length_c   1.000
_cell.angle_alpha   90.00
_cell.angle_beta   90.00
_cell.angle_gamma   90.00
#
_symmetry.space_group_name_H-M   'P 1'
#
loop_
_entity.id
_entity.type
_entity.pdbx_description
1 polymer ?
#
loop_
_entity_poly.entity_id
_entity_poly.type
_entity_poly.pdbx_seq_one_letter_code
_entity_poly.pdbx_strand_id
1 'polypeptide(L)'
;RGYWWFAYDYDWYPGWASWGCMRPIPPWWGHREDPPEIIAEQEVPIGPDGKVKVPIDTATAKELHPNQDHQYTITAEVVDESRRTIVGEGKVLVARKPFQVFTWLHRGHYRAGDTIQASFKAQTLDQKPVEGKGELNLFEITYNDKQEPVEKSVQTWKLDTDAQGEAKQQIKAAKAGQYRLSYKVTDSKKHVIEGGYVFVVRGEGFDGKDFRFNDIEIITDKREYAPNEKIKLLVNTNKTNGTVLLFLRPTNGVYQAPKVIRLTGKSTEQEIDVTMKDMPNIFIEAVTIADGRVHTEVREVIVPPEKRVVNVEVLPSATEYRPGQPAKVKIKVTDMKGAPFVGSTVVSIYDRSVEYISGGSNVGDIREFFWKWRRSHHPSRESSLDRYFHQLFRPREIPMADLGVFGHGVVEDLRNFKGRSGATRDRLMRQGGGLGGFEGRGLGGGGFGGGGLGGMPPPMAAAPGGPAGGGPGMPGMPADGARREAEDKAGAIGDPSEQPRGVEPTIRRAFADTAYWNAGITTNKDGIAEIDLKMPENLTGWKIKVWSLGHGTKVGQGEAEVTTKKDLLVRLQAPRFFVQKDEVVLSANVHNYLKAEKEVTVTLQLGGNCLEPMANLVQKVSVPSGADRRVDWRVKVTGEGEAVVRVLAIAGEESDAMEMRFPAYIHGMLKQDSFSGVVRPDKQSAQVSYTVPEERRINDSRLEVRYSPTLAGALVDALPYLVEYPYGCTEQTLNRFVPTVITQRILQKLGVNLKDIQEKRTNLNAQEIGDAKERAKGWKRFPRNPVFDEDEVKAMVAAGIQALQGQQLSDGGWGWFSGYGEQSYPHTTAVVVHGLQLAKQNDVVLPAGMLERGIDWLKTYQARETQKIRNAATKTKPWKQHADNLDAFVYMILMDQGATNDEMRDYLYRDRNHLAVFGKAMLGLGLHKQNQAEPLAMILRNIEQYLVQDDENQTAYLRLPNDTPWWYWYGSEIESNAYYLKLLARTQPKDEKASRLVKYLLNNRKHATYWSNTRDTATCIEAMAEYLVASGEDKPDMTVEVWLDGKKHKEVRVTSENLFTFDNQFVLFGDAVESGKHTLEVKRQGKGPVYFNAYLTNFTLEDHITRAGLEVKVNRKYYKLTKVDKKVNVQDVGGRPTAQKVEKYERSELANLAELKSGDLVEVELEIDSKNDYEYLVFEDPKAAGFEPLLVRSGYNPNDLGAYMELRDAHVAFFVRALARGKHSVSYRLRAEIPGQFSALPTRGYAMYAPELKG
;
A
#
# COMPACT_ATOMS: atom_id res chain seq x y z
N ARG A 1 20.51 -20.14 20.26
CA ARG A 1 19.10 -20.40 19.88
C ARG A 1 19.00 -21.83 19.32
N GLY A 2 18.23 -22.74 19.93
CA GLY A 2 17.84 -24.04 19.32
C GLY A 2 18.35 -25.37 19.92
N TYR A 3 18.62 -25.52 21.22
CA TYR A 3 19.32 -26.72 21.75
C TYR A 3 18.50 -27.63 22.72
N TRP A 4 17.15 -27.61 22.65
CA TRP A 4 16.27 -28.18 23.72
C TRP A 4 15.39 -29.37 23.30
N TRP A 5 15.51 -29.86 22.07
CA TRP A 5 14.47 -30.65 21.38
C TRP A 5 14.37 -32.12 21.81
N PHE A 6 14.74 -32.46 23.03
CA PHE A 6 14.66 -33.84 23.52
C PHE A 6 13.58 -34.04 24.58
N ALA A 7 13.11 -32.95 25.22
CA ALA A 7 12.01 -32.98 26.17
C ALA A 7 10.75 -32.35 25.56
N TYR A 8 9.60 -32.80 26.04
CA TYR A 8 8.30 -32.22 25.75
C TYR A 8 7.87 -31.27 26.87
N ASP A 9 6.92 -30.39 26.57
CA ASP A 9 6.25 -29.61 27.61
C ASP A 9 5.35 -30.56 28.41
N TYR A 10 5.66 -30.71 29.70
CA TYR A 10 4.89 -31.53 30.62
C TYR A 10 3.98 -30.62 31.46
N ASP A 11 3.01 -29.96 30.83
CA ASP A 11 2.11 -29.00 31.48
C ASP A 11 1.31 -29.59 32.66
N TRP A 12 1.12 -30.92 32.65
CA TRP A 12 0.49 -31.66 33.76
C TRP A 12 1.42 -31.85 34.96
N TYR A 13 2.73 -31.58 34.84
CA TYR A 13 3.71 -31.77 35.90
C TYR A 13 3.69 -30.54 36.84
N PRO A 14 3.53 -30.72 38.16
CA PRO A 14 3.46 -29.61 39.11
C PRO A 14 4.66 -28.63 39.00
N GLY A 15 4.35 -27.37 38.76
CA GLY A 15 5.34 -26.29 38.65
C GLY A 15 6.11 -26.24 37.34
N TRP A 16 5.79 -27.06 36.32
CA TRP A 16 6.51 -27.08 35.03
C TRP A 16 6.71 -25.68 34.42
N ALA A 17 5.69 -24.81 34.45
CA ALA A 17 5.79 -23.44 33.93
C ALA A 17 6.84 -22.55 34.63
N SER A 18 7.34 -22.97 35.81
CA SER A 18 8.30 -22.20 36.62
C SER A 18 9.75 -22.62 36.45
N TRP A 19 10.01 -23.93 36.31
CA TRP A 19 11.35 -24.55 36.25
C TRP A 19 11.60 -25.33 34.95
N GLY A 20 10.54 -25.71 34.22
CA GLY A 20 10.63 -26.40 32.95
C GLY A 20 11.06 -25.46 31.83
N CYS A 21 11.67 -26.02 30.79
CA CYS A 21 12.01 -25.26 29.61
C CYS A 21 10.90 -25.43 28.56
N MET A 22 10.10 -24.39 28.36
CA MET A 22 9.08 -24.39 27.30
C MET A 22 9.71 -24.55 25.92
N ARG A 23 9.04 -25.30 25.03
CA ARG A 23 9.45 -25.35 23.62
C ARG A 23 9.30 -23.97 22.97
N PRO A 24 10.22 -23.56 22.09
CA PRO A 24 10.09 -22.29 21.38
C PRO A 24 8.83 -22.28 20.52
N ILE A 25 8.07 -21.18 20.57
CA ILE A 25 6.89 -20.96 19.74
C ILE A 25 7.33 -20.93 18.27
N PRO A 26 6.66 -21.68 17.37
CA PRO A 26 6.98 -21.63 15.96
C PRO A 26 6.79 -20.21 15.38
N PRO A 27 7.73 -19.71 14.55
CA PRO A 27 7.73 -18.32 14.07
C PRO A 27 6.53 -17.94 13.18
N TRP A 28 5.68 -18.89 12.78
CA TRP A 28 4.44 -18.64 12.02
C TRP A 28 3.19 -18.51 12.90
N TRP A 29 3.32 -18.65 14.23
CA TRP A 29 2.33 -18.15 15.17
C TRP A 29 2.64 -16.68 15.43
N GLY A 30 1.80 -15.79 14.89
CA GLY A 30 1.98 -14.35 15.08
C GLY A 30 1.99 -13.98 16.56
N HIS A 31 2.93 -13.14 16.96
CA HIS A 31 2.89 -12.49 18.26
C HIS A 31 1.88 -11.34 18.18
N ARG A 32 0.97 -11.24 19.16
CA ARG A 32 0.22 -9.99 19.36
C ARG A 32 1.20 -9.01 19.99
N GLU A 33 1.53 -7.94 19.28
CA GLU A 33 2.30 -6.82 19.83
C GLU A 33 1.29 -5.76 20.31
N ASP A 34 1.35 -5.43 21.60
CA ASP A 34 0.60 -4.30 22.14
C ASP A 34 1.24 -2.97 21.65
N PRO A 35 0.46 -1.89 21.45
CA PRO A 35 1.01 -0.61 21.02
C PRO A 35 2.02 -0.07 22.05
N PRO A 36 3.11 0.58 21.60
CA PRO A 36 4.20 1.03 22.47
C PRO A 36 3.77 2.13 23.46
N GLU A 37 4.18 2.01 24.72
CA GLU A 37 4.00 3.00 25.79
C GLU A 37 5.17 3.98 25.88
N ILE A 38 4.90 5.28 26.11
CA ILE A 38 5.95 6.26 26.44
C ILE A 38 6.11 6.33 27.96
N ILE A 39 7.31 5.99 28.44
CA ILE A 39 7.60 5.85 29.88
C ILE A 39 8.39 7.04 30.43
N ALA A 40 9.26 7.66 29.63
CA ALA A 40 10.02 8.85 30.01
C ALA A 40 10.39 9.69 28.78
N GLU A 41 10.38 11.01 28.93
CA GLU A 41 10.84 11.97 27.93
C GLU A 41 11.43 13.19 28.63
N GLN A 42 12.63 13.61 28.22
CA GLN A 42 13.36 14.74 28.82
C GLN A 42 14.22 15.42 27.74
N GLU A 43 14.29 16.75 27.81
CA GLU A 43 15.25 17.56 27.05
C GLU A 43 16.34 18.03 28.01
N VAL A 44 17.59 17.72 27.69
CA VAL A 44 18.74 17.95 28.58
C VAL A 44 19.98 18.32 27.77
N PRO A 45 20.78 19.30 28.21
CA PRO A 45 22.01 19.66 27.52
C PRO A 45 23.00 18.50 27.57
N ILE A 46 23.76 18.33 26.49
CA ILE A 46 24.79 17.30 26.39
C ILE A 46 25.96 17.72 27.28
N GLY A 47 26.47 16.79 28.10
CA GLY A 47 27.66 17.03 28.90
C GLY A 47 28.90 17.31 28.05
N PRO A 48 29.94 17.93 28.61
CA PRO A 48 31.18 18.24 27.88
C PRO A 48 31.93 16.99 27.37
N ASP A 49 31.57 15.80 27.84
CA ASP A 49 32.07 14.50 27.38
C ASP A 49 31.17 13.82 26.32
N GLY A 50 30.13 14.53 25.84
CA GLY A 50 29.18 14.03 24.85
C GLY A 50 28.10 13.10 25.41
N LYS A 51 27.94 13.00 26.75
CA LYS A 51 27.00 12.06 27.38
C LYS A 51 25.86 12.76 28.12
N VAL A 52 24.74 12.05 28.23
CA VAL A 52 23.53 12.44 28.94
C VAL A 52 23.05 11.27 29.81
N LYS A 53 22.54 11.57 31.02
CA LYS A 53 21.91 10.57 31.90
C LYS A 53 20.43 10.87 32.07
N VAL A 54 19.57 9.91 31.77
CA VAL A 54 18.10 10.03 31.90
C VAL A 54 17.59 8.94 32.86
N PRO A 55 16.97 9.30 34.01
CA PRO A 55 16.32 8.32 34.87
C PRO A 55 14.97 7.87 34.26
N ILE A 56 14.72 6.56 34.25
CA ILE A 56 13.47 5.94 33.78
C ILE A 56 12.79 5.26 34.97
N ASP A 57 11.54 5.63 35.25
CA ASP A 57 10.74 4.97 36.29
C ASP A 57 10.10 3.70 35.73
N THR A 58 10.34 2.57 36.39
CA THR A 58 9.83 1.25 35.99
C THR A 58 8.76 0.70 36.96
N ALA A 59 8.36 1.47 37.97
CA ALA A 59 7.41 1.04 38.99
C ALA A 59 6.03 0.69 38.41
N THR A 60 5.50 1.51 37.50
CA THR A 60 4.19 1.28 36.87
C THR A 60 4.18 0.03 35.98
N ALA A 61 5.21 -0.16 35.15
CA ALA A 61 5.33 -1.36 34.31
C ALA A 61 5.40 -2.65 35.16
N LYS A 62 6.07 -2.58 36.31
CA LYS A 62 6.13 -3.68 37.29
C LYS A 62 4.78 -3.96 37.93
N GLU A 63 3.94 -2.95 38.17
CA GLU A 63 2.59 -3.12 38.75
C GLU A 63 1.60 -3.70 37.73
N LEU A 64 1.63 -3.20 36.49
CA LEU A 64 0.70 -3.60 35.42
C LEU A 64 1.05 -4.97 34.81
N HIS A 65 2.33 -5.30 34.70
CA HIS A 65 2.83 -6.50 34.04
C HIS A 65 3.91 -7.22 34.89
N PRO A 66 3.60 -7.62 36.13
CA PRO A 66 4.59 -8.15 37.09
C PRO A 66 5.23 -9.47 36.65
N ASN A 67 4.58 -10.19 35.74
CA ASN A 67 4.96 -11.54 35.32
C ASN A 67 5.54 -11.60 33.90
N GLN A 68 5.87 -10.46 33.28
CA GLN A 68 6.38 -10.38 31.91
C GLN A 68 7.78 -9.72 31.87
N ASP A 69 8.58 -10.12 30.88
CA ASP A 69 9.83 -9.44 30.55
C ASP A 69 9.51 -8.20 29.68
N HIS A 70 10.28 -7.13 29.85
CA HIS A 70 10.04 -5.83 29.22
C HIS A 70 11.18 -5.42 28.27
N GLN A 71 10.85 -4.68 27.22
CA GLN A 71 11.82 -4.02 26.35
C GLN A 71 11.50 -2.52 26.28
N TYR A 72 12.48 -1.69 26.65
CA TYR A 72 12.41 -0.25 26.56
C TYR A 72 13.15 0.21 25.31
N THR A 73 12.46 0.92 24.42
CA THR A 73 13.07 1.59 23.27
C THR A 73 13.35 3.05 23.64
N ILE A 74 14.58 3.50 23.43
CA ILE A 74 15.05 4.84 23.76
C ILE A 74 15.36 5.54 22.44
N THR A 75 14.62 6.59 22.11
CA THR A 75 14.90 7.45 20.97
C THR A 75 15.51 8.75 21.47
N ALA A 76 16.64 9.15 20.91
CA ALA A 76 17.31 10.40 21.22
C ALA A 76 17.41 11.27 19.96
N GLU A 77 16.87 12.49 20.04
CA GLU A 77 17.09 13.54 19.05
C GLU A 77 18.21 14.45 19.56
N VAL A 78 19.30 14.55 18.80
CA VAL A 78 20.47 15.37 19.15
C VAL A 78 20.59 16.50 18.13
N VAL A 79 20.48 17.73 18.60
CA VAL A 79 20.68 18.94 17.78
C VAL A 79 22.08 19.49 18.06
N ASP A 80 22.91 19.63 17.03
CA ASP A 80 24.23 20.25 17.15
C ASP A 80 24.18 21.79 16.98
N GLU A 81 25.30 22.49 17.19
CA GLU A 81 25.42 23.94 17.00
C GLU A 81 25.14 24.39 15.55
N SER A 82 25.21 23.44 14.61
CA SER A 82 24.88 23.67 13.21
C SER A 82 23.36 23.62 12.95
N ARG A 83 22.53 23.33 13.97
CA ARG A 83 21.07 23.10 13.92
C ARG A 83 20.65 21.82 13.20
N ARG A 84 21.59 20.89 12.99
CA ARG A 84 21.26 19.59 12.42
C ARG A 84 20.74 18.69 13.52
N THR A 85 19.56 18.12 13.32
CA THR A 85 19.06 17.07 14.22
C THR A 85 19.46 15.70 13.71
N ILE A 86 20.04 14.87 14.58
CA ILE A 86 20.27 13.45 14.34
C ILE A 86 19.41 12.66 15.30
N VAL A 87 18.67 11.68 14.77
CA VAL A 87 17.84 10.79 15.58
C VAL A 87 18.53 9.43 15.68
N GLY A 88 18.65 8.91 16.90
CA GLY A 88 19.16 7.58 17.20
C GLY A 88 18.19 6.78 18.06
N GLU A 89 18.10 5.47 17.82
CA GLU A 89 17.28 4.54 18.61
C GLU A 89 18.17 3.48 19.28
N GLY A 90 17.93 3.20 20.55
CA GLY A 90 18.54 2.12 21.33
C GLY A 90 17.50 1.31 22.08
N LYS A 91 17.86 0.11 22.54
CA LYS A 91 16.94 -0.80 23.27
C LYS A 91 17.58 -1.32 24.54
N VAL A 92 16.77 -1.42 25.60
CA VAL A 92 17.15 -1.99 26.90
C VAL A 92 16.17 -3.09 27.28
N LEU A 93 16.69 -4.27 27.58
CA LEU A 93 15.91 -5.41 28.05
C LEU A 93 15.85 -5.42 29.58
N VAL A 94 14.65 -5.57 30.14
CA VAL A 94 14.42 -5.62 31.59
C VAL A 94 13.71 -6.94 31.90
N ALA A 95 14.43 -7.85 32.53
CA ALA A 95 13.95 -9.20 32.81
C ALA A 95 13.18 -9.28 34.14
N ARG A 96 12.11 -10.09 34.18
CA ARG A 96 11.33 -10.38 35.40
C ARG A 96 12.10 -11.26 36.39
N LYS A 97 12.99 -12.12 35.88
CA LYS A 97 13.93 -12.94 36.65
C LYS A 97 15.34 -12.43 36.39
N PRO A 98 16.24 -12.41 37.40
CA PRO A 98 17.61 -11.91 37.22
C PRO A 98 18.39 -12.73 36.18
N PHE A 99 18.08 -14.02 36.07
CA PHE A 99 18.60 -14.94 35.07
C PHE A 99 17.69 -16.15 34.94
N GLN A 100 17.95 -16.97 33.93
CA GLN A 100 17.29 -18.25 33.72
C GLN A 100 18.31 -19.39 33.77
N VAL A 101 17.93 -20.49 34.40
CA VAL A 101 18.70 -21.73 34.42
C VAL A 101 18.07 -22.70 33.44
N PHE A 102 18.94 -23.24 32.61
CA PHE A 102 18.58 -24.06 31.49
C PHE A 102 19.24 -25.41 31.66
N THR A 103 18.43 -26.47 31.60
CA THR A 103 18.89 -27.84 31.78
C THR A 103 18.58 -28.62 30.52
N TRP A 104 19.55 -29.36 29.99
CA TRP A 104 19.34 -30.26 28.87
C TRP A 104 20.24 -31.49 28.96
N LEU A 105 19.85 -32.52 28.22
CA LEU A 105 20.58 -33.76 28.10
C LEU A 105 21.14 -33.93 26.68
N HIS A 106 22.25 -34.65 26.55
CA HIS A 106 22.86 -34.89 25.24
C HIS A 106 22.09 -35.89 24.34
N ARG A 107 21.17 -36.67 24.92
CA ARG A 107 20.27 -37.63 24.25
C ARG A 107 18.86 -37.51 24.82
N GLY A 108 17.85 -37.88 24.03
CA GLY A 108 16.46 -37.83 24.45
C GLY A 108 15.97 -39.02 25.26
N HIS A 109 16.58 -40.19 25.13
CA HIS A 109 16.29 -41.35 25.97
C HIS A 109 17.54 -42.22 26.17
N TYR A 110 17.49 -43.05 27.21
CA TYR A 110 18.62 -43.86 27.67
C TYR A 110 18.21 -45.31 27.90
N ARG A 111 19.17 -46.23 27.91
CA ARG A 111 19.02 -47.60 28.42
C ARG A 111 19.72 -47.76 29.76
N ALA A 112 19.29 -48.71 30.57
CA ALA A 112 19.98 -49.06 31.81
C ALA A 112 21.44 -49.43 31.50
N GLY A 113 22.39 -48.78 32.18
CA GLY A 113 23.82 -48.87 31.91
C GLY A 113 24.41 -47.75 31.07
N ASP A 114 23.59 -46.95 30.37
CA ASP A 114 24.09 -45.80 29.61
C ASP A 114 24.66 -44.70 30.53
N THR A 115 25.53 -43.87 29.96
CA THR A 115 26.01 -42.64 30.62
C THR A 115 25.22 -41.44 30.11
N ILE A 116 24.53 -40.75 31.02
CA ILE A 116 23.80 -39.52 30.78
C ILE A 116 24.76 -38.34 30.96
N GLN A 117 24.96 -37.55 29.91
CA GLN A 117 25.63 -36.26 30.02
C GLN A 117 24.56 -35.18 30.15
N ALA A 118 24.46 -34.62 31.35
CA ALA A 118 23.60 -33.48 31.66
C ALA A 118 24.42 -32.19 31.54
N SER A 119 23.84 -31.18 30.90
CA SER A 119 24.45 -29.87 30.72
C SER A 119 23.50 -28.79 31.20
N PHE A 120 24.08 -27.75 31.77
CA PHE A 120 23.37 -26.67 32.40
C PHE A 120 23.93 -25.33 31.93
N LYS A 121 23.07 -24.32 31.81
CA LYS A 121 23.46 -22.94 31.53
C LYS A 121 22.64 -21.96 32.35
N ALA A 122 23.31 -21.12 33.12
CA ALA A 122 22.72 -19.97 33.75
C ALA A 122 23.09 -18.72 32.93
N GLN A 123 22.08 -18.02 32.42
CA GLN A 123 22.30 -16.79 31.66
C GLN A 123 21.15 -15.78 31.84
N THR A 124 21.48 -14.50 31.68
CA THR A 124 20.51 -13.40 31.66
C THR A 124 19.71 -13.36 30.34
N LEU A 125 18.69 -12.51 30.28
CA LEU A 125 17.82 -12.36 29.10
C LEU A 125 18.57 -11.88 27.85
N ASP A 126 19.61 -11.07 28.02
CA ASP A 126 20.54 -10.63 26.97
C ASP A 126 21.68 -11.65 26.70
N GLN A 127 21.53 -12.88 27.19
CA GLN A 127 22.43 -14.03 26.97
C GLN A 127 23.83 -13.88 27.61
N LYS A 128 23.98 -13.05 28.65
CA LYS A 128 25.23 -13.00 29.43
C LYS A 128 25.31 -14.16 30.42
N PRO A 129 26.49 -14.78 30.60
CA PRO A 129 26.67 -15.91 31.51
C PRO A 129 26.51 -15.52 32.99
N VAL A 130 26.03 -16.45 33.81
CA VAL A 130 25.90 -16.28 35.27
C VAL A 130 26.69 -17.37 36.01
N GLU A 131 27.74 -16.95 36.71
CA GLU A 131 28.52 -17.79 37.62
C GLU A 131 27.84 -17.85 39.00
N GLY A 132 27.67 -19.04 39.56
CA GLY A 132 26.93 -19.24 40.79
C GLY A 132 27.07 -20.64 41.38
N LYS A 133 26.68 -20.78 42.65
CA LYS A 133 26.71 -22.05 43.37
C LYS A 133 25.54 -22.92 42.95
N GLY A 134 25.81 -24.13 42.46
CA GLY A 134 24.76 -25.00 41.93
C GLY A 134 24.53 -26.26 42.75
N GLU A 135 23.27 -26.64 42.90
CA GLU A 135 22.82 -27.89 43.51
C GLU A 135 22.00 -28.68 42.49
N LEU A 136 22.50 -29.85 42.11
CA LEU A 136 21.84 -30.75 41.17
C LEU A 136 21.21 -31.91 41.94
N ASN A 137 19.90 -32.11 41.77
CA ASN A 137 19.15 -33.21 42.36
C ASN A 137 18.55 -34.09 41.25
N LEU A 138 18.71 -35.41 41.39
CA LEU A 138 18.07 -36.43 40.56
C LEU A 138 16.93 -37.09 41.35
N PHE A 139 15.71 -36.94 40.87
CA PHE A 139 14.51 -37.54 41.44
C PHE A 139 14.03 -38.72 40.58
N GLU A 140 13.75 -39.87 41.20
CA GLU A 140 12.96 -40.96 40.62
C GLU A 140 11.48 -40.58 40.74
N ILE A 141 10.74 -40.71 39.64
CA ILE A 141 9.32 -40.37 39.56
C ILE A 141 8.49 -41.64 39.68
N THR A 142 7.59 -41.66 40.65
CA THR A 142 6.49 -42.63 40.74
C THR A 142 5.15 -41.89 40.62
N TYR A 143 4.04 -42.61 40.51
CA TYR A 143 2.71 -42.02 40.36
C TYR A 143 1.77 -42.53 41.43
N ASN A 144 0.98 -41.64 42.03
CA ASN A 144 -0.07 -42.02 42.98
C ASN A 144 -1.34 -42.51 42.25
N ASP A 145 -2.38 -42.91 43.00
CA ASP A 145 -3.65 -43.41 42.44
C ASP A 145 -4.39 -42.39 41.55
N LYS A 146 -4.09 -41.09 41.69
CA LYS A 146 -4.60 -40.01 40.84
C LYS A 146 -3.71 -39.70 39.62
N GLN A 147 -2.67 -40.50 39.40
CA GLN A 147 -1.63 -40.31 38.37
C GLN A 147 -0.85 -38.98 38.51
N GLU A 148 -0.72 -38.47 39.73
CA GLU A 148 0.14 -37.32 40.03
C GLU A 148 1.57 -37.80 40.33
N PRO A 149 2.61 -37.10 39.86
CA PRO A 149 4.00 -37.50 40.07
C PRO A 149 4.41 -37.32 41.54
N VAL A 150 5.06 -38.34 42.09
CA VAL A 150 5.69 -38.36 43.41
C VAL A 150 7.19 -38.49 43.21
N GLU A 151 7.95 -37.54 43.76
CA GLU A 151 9.40 -37.46 43.57
C GLU A 151 10.15 -38.06 44.76
N LYS A 152 11.04 -39.00 44.48
CA LYS A 152 11.98 -39.55 45.47
C LYS A 152 13.41 -39.17 45.08
N SER A 153 14.10 -38.42 45.94
CA SER A 153 15.50 -38.06 45.69
C SER A 153 16.38 -39.31 45.68
N VAL A 154 17.12 -39.50 44.59
CA VAL A 154 18.03 -40.64 44.39
C VAL A 154 19.47 -40.22 44.62
N GLN A 155 19.85 -39.04 44.12
CA GLN A 155 21.21 -38.55 44.20
C GLN A 155 21.26 -37.02 44.10
N THR A 156 22.22 -36.43 44.82
CA THR A 156 22.46 -34.99 44.87
C THR A 156 23.94 -34.70 44.61
N TRP A 157 24.23 -33.64 43.86
CA TRP A 157 25.58 -33.15 43.59
C TRP A 157 25.67 -31.65 43.85
N LYS A 158 26.83 -31.21 44.36
CA LYS A 158 27.22 -29.80 44.33
C LYS A 158 27.96 -29.56 43.01
N LEU A 159 27.43 -28.68 42.17
CA LEU A 159 27.89 -28.44 40.81
C LEU A 159 27.75 -26.96 40.48
N ASP A 160 28.82 -26.19 40.68
CA ASP A 160 28.84 -24.75 40.41
C ASP A 160 28.95 -24.47 38.90
N THR A 161 28.41 -23.33 38.45
CA THR A 161 28.60 -22.88 37.06
C THR A 161 29.97 -22.22 36.88
N ASP A 162 30.56 -22.33 35.68
CA ASP A 162 31.82 -21.69 35.33
C ASP A 162 31.65 -20.21 34.90
N ALA A 163 32.75 -19.57 34.46
CA ALA A 163 32.75 -18.18 33.99
C ALA A 163 31.88 -17.96 32.72
N GLN A 164 31.54 -19.03 32.00
CA GLN A 164 30.61 -19.04 30.87
C GLN A 164 29.18 -19.38 31.30
N GLY A 165 28.94 -19.49 32.61
CA GLY A 165 27.66 -19.84 33.20
C GLY A 165 27.25 -21.27 32.94
N GLU A 166 28.19 -22.14 32.54
CA GLU A 166 27.93 -23.52 32.15
C GLU A 166 28.32 -24.50 33.26
N ALA A 167 27.60 -25.62 33.34
CA ALA A 167 27.96 -26.74 34.20
C ALA A 167 27.65 -28.06 33.50
N LYS A 168 28.40 -29.12 33.83
CA LYS A 168 28.22 -30.45 33.21
C LYS A 168 28.35 -31.54 34.27
N GLN A 169 27.46 -32.53 34.21
CA GLN A 169 27.49 -33.71 35.07
C GLN A 169 27.31 -34.98 34.26
N GLN A 170 28.11 -35.99 34.55
CA GLN A 170 27.89 -37.34 34.07
C GLN A 170 27.13 -38.15 35.12
N ILE A 171 26.06 -38.82 34.69
CA ILE A 171 25.19 -39.62 35.55
C ILE A 171 25.07 -41.01 34.94
N LYS A 172 25.26 -42.06 35.73
CA LYS A 172 25.07 -43.43 35.27
C LYS A 172 23.58 -43.78 35.33
N ALA A 173 23.00 -44.22 34.22
CA ALA A 173 21.61 -44.65 34.14
C ALA A 173 21.43 -46.03 34.81
N ALA A 174 21.45 -46.07 36.15
CA ALA A 174 21.61 -47.32 36.91
C ALA A 174 20.38 -48.24 36.88
N LYS A 175 19.16 -47.67 36.83
CA LYS A 175 17.91 -48.41 36.90
C LYS A 175 16.92 -47.87 35.86
N ALA A 176 16.07 -48.75 35.35
CA ALA A 176 14.95 -48.36 34.49
C ALA A 176 13.92 -47.55 35.30
N GLY A 177 13.42 -46.46 34.71
CA GLY A 177 12.53 -45.53 35.40
C GLY A 177 12.36 -44.22 34.65
N GLN A 178 11.43 -43.39 35.12
CA GLN A 178 11.28 -41.99 34.71
C GLN A 178 11.90 -41.10 35.79
N TYR A 179 12.68 -40.10 35.37
CA TYR A 179 13.49 -39.28 36.27
C TYR A 179 13.35 -37.80 35.96
N ARG A 180 13.52 -36.96 36.99
CA ARG A 180 13.65 -35.50 36.88
C ARG A 180 15.02 -35.05 37.37
N LEU A 181 15.70 -34.25 36.57
CA LEU A 181 16.81 -33.41 37.03
C LEU A 181 16.26 -32.06 37.48
N SER A 182 16.70 -31.61 38.65
CA SER A 182 16.45 -30.29 39.21
C SER A 182 17.79 -29.64 39.49
N TYR A 183 18.11 -28.55 38.78
CA TYR A 183 19.34 -27.81 38.97
C TYR A 183 19.05 -26.41 39.48
N LYS A 184 19.42 -26.14 40.73
CA LYS A 184 19.23 -24.86 41.39
C LYS A 184 20.55 -24.11 41.41
N VAL A 185 20.59 -22.92 40.82
CA VAL A 185 21.78 -22.06 40.81
C VAL A 185 21.51 -20.85 41.70
N THR A 186 22.45 -20.57 42.59
CA THR A 186 22.46 -19.40 43.47
C THR A 186 23.55 -18.43 43.01
N ASP A 187 23.16 -17.25 42.53
CA ASP A 187 24.12 -16.24 42.09
C ASP A 187 24.82 -15.54 43.27
N SER A 188 25.81 -14.69 42.98
CA SER A 188 26.54 -13.90 43.99
C SER A 188 25.65 -12.94 44.80
N LYS A 189 24.46 -12.59 44.28
CA LYS A 189 23.44 -11.75 44.92
C LYS A 189 22.40 -12.58 45.70
N LYS A 190 22.61 -13.89 45.83
CA LYS A 190 21.75 -14.86 46.54
C LYS A 190 20.37 -15.09 45.89
N HIS A 191 20.20 -14.75 44.61
CA HIS A 191 19.02 -15.18 43.85
C HIS A 191 19.15 -16.66 43.51
N VAL A 192 18.08 -17.43 43.74
CA VAL A 192 18.02 -18.87 43.46
C VAL A 192 17.04 -19.13 42.34
N ILE A 193 17.50 -19.73 41.25
CA ILE A 193 16.67 -20.09 40.10
C ILE A 193 16.85 -21.58 39.80
N GLU A 194 15.74 -22.27 39.55
CA GLU A 194 15.71 -23.69 39.21
C GLU A 194 15.48 -23.89 37.71
N GLY A 195 16.28 -24.76 37.09
CA GLY A 195 16.02 -25.33 35.78
C GLY A 195 15.88 -26.85 35.89
N GLY A 196 14.84 -27.43 35.30
CA GLY A 196 14.57 -28.87 35.39
C GLY A 196 14.36 -29.56 34.06
N TYR A 197 14.51 -30.89 34.06
CA TYR A 197 14.41 -31.73 32.86
C TYR A 197 13.90 -33.13 33.20
N VAL A 198 12.86 -33.62 32.50
CA VAL A 198 12.28 -34.95 32.69
C VAL A 198 12.75 -35.88 31.56
N PHE A 199 13.14 -37.12 31.90
CA PHE A 199 13.64 -38.10 30.94
C PHE A 199 13.37 -39.54 31.38
N VAL A 200 13.58 -40.50 30.47
CA VAL A 200 13.33 -41.94 30.71
C VAL A 200 14.61 -42.76 30.50
N VAL A 201 14.82 -43.71 31.41
CA VAL A 201 15.80 -44.80 31.29
C VAL A 201 15.04 -46.11 31.08
N ARG A 202 15.35 -46.82 29.99
CA ARG A 202 14.66 -48.04 29.57
C ARG A 202 15.42 -49.28 30.01
N GLY A 203 14.71 -50.25 30.58
CA GLY A 203 15.22 -51.60 30.85
C GLY A 203 14.89 -52.57 29.71
N GLU A 204 15.31 -53.82 29.86
CA GLU A 204 14.86 -54.91 29.00
C GLU A 204 13.34 -55.10 29.13
N GLY A 205 12.62 -55.23 28.02
CA GLY A 205 11.16 -55.36 28.02
C GLY A 205 10.38 -54.09 28.39
N PHE A 206 11.00 -52.90 28.37
CA PHE A 206 10.33 -51.65 28.69
C PHE A 206 9.14 -51.38 27.75
N ASP A 207 7.94 -51.32 28.33
CA ASP A 207 6.68 -51.03 27.63
C ASP A 207 6.05 -49.69 28.05
N GLY A 208 6.63 -49.00 29.03
CA GLY A 208 6.19 -47.69 29.51
C GLY A 208 4.87 -47.66 30.30
N LYS A 209 4.23 -48.81 30.60
CA LYS A 209 2.86 -48.84 31.17
C LYS A 209 2.72 -48.11 32.50
N ASP A 210 3.76 -48.17 33.33
CA ASP A 210 3.81 -47.63 34.70
C ASP A 210 4.12 -46.12 34.74
N PHE A 211 4.36 -45.48 33.58
CA PHE A 211 4.73 -44.07 33.49
C PHE A 211 3.64 -43.23 32.81
N ARG A 212 3.71 -41.91 33.03
CA ARG A 212 2.84 -40.92 32.39
C ARG A 212 3.63 -40.18 31.30
N PHE A 213 3.01 -40.08 30.13
CA PHE A 213 3.50 -39.38 28.95
C PHE A 213 2.42 -38.40 28.48
N ASN A 214 2.79 -37.49 27.57
CA ASN A 214 1.82 -36.72 26.80
C ASN A 214 1.02 -37.64 25.86
N ASP A 215 -0.05 -37.10 25.26
CA ASP A 215 -0.91 -37.86 24.33
C ASP A 215 -0.12 -38.57 23.23
N ILE A 216 0.93 -37.91 22.71
CA ILE A 216 1.95 -38.51 21.86
C ILE A 216 3.29 -37.79 22.03
N GLU A 217 4.39 -38.55 22.02
CA GLU A 217 5.75 -38.03 22.05
C GLU A 217 6.63 -38.78 21.06
N ILE A 218 7.48 -38.08 20.32
CA ILE A 218 8.50 -38.66 19.45
C ILE A 218 9.89 -38.10 19.78
N ILE A 219 10.74 -38.93 20.37
CA ILE A 219 12.02 -38.52 20.97
C ILE A 219 13.18 -39.23 20.27
N THR A 220 14.11 -38.47 19.72
CA THR A 220 15.31 -39.01 19.06
C THR A 220 16.43 -39.29 20.06
N ASP A 221 17.31 -40.25 19.75
CA ASP A 221 18.47 -40.57 20.59
C ASP A 221 19.62 -39.58 20.42
N LYS A 222 19.76 -38.96 19.24
CA LYS A 222 20.77 -37.94 18.94
C LYS A 222 20.14 -36.67 18.38
N ARG A 223 20.96 -35.62 18.41
CA ARG A 223 20.60 -34.26 18.03
C ARG A 223 20.74 -34.05 16.53
N GLU A 224 21.83 -34.56 15.99
CA GLU A 224 22.22 -34.48 14.59
C GLU A 224 22.66 -35.87 14.16
N TYR A 225 22.42 -36.19 12.89
CA TYR A 225 22.78 -37.47 12.32
C TYR A 225 23.66 -37.27 11.09
N ALA A 226 24.72 -38.06 10.98
CA ALA A 226 25.47 -38.15 9.73
C ALA A 226 24.74 -39.07 8.74
N PRO A 227 24.95 -38.90 7.42
CA PRO A 227 24.51 -39.90 6.45
C PRO A 227 25.00 -41.31 6.82
N ASN A 228 24.13 -42.30 6.67
CA ASN A 228 24.29 -43.71 7.04
C ASN A 228 24.22 -44.03 8.54
N GLU A 229 23.91 -43.06 9.41
CA GLU A 229 23.50 -43.35 10.78
C GLU A 229 22.02 -43.78 10.86
N LYS A 230 21.63 -44.40 11.98
CA LYS A 230 20.24 -44.73 12.29
C LYS A 230 19.71 -43.87 13.42
N ILE A 231 18.51 -43.34 13.24
CA ILE A 231 17.72 -42.69 14.29
C ILE A 231 17.05 -43.78 15.12
N LYS A 232 17.28 -43.79 16.44
CA LYS A 232 16.53 -44.62 17.39
C LYS A 232 15.42 -43.77 17.99
N LEU A 233 14.25 -43.77 17.35
CA LEU A 233 13.10 -42.96 17.73
C LEU A 233 12.28 -43.66 18.81
N LEU A 234 12.17 -43.07 19.99
CA LEU A 234 11.22 -43.48 21.02
C LEU A 234 9.86 -42.84 20.76
N VAL A 235 8.83 -43.67 20.66
CA VAL A 235 7.44 -43.25 20.45
C VAL A 235 6.66 -43.58 21.72
N ASN A 236 6.12 -42.57 22.40
CA ASN A 236 5.31 -42.73 23.61
C ASN A 236 3.86 -42.27 23.38
N THR A 237 2.93 -42.88 24.10
CA THR A 237 1.51 -42.49 24.16
C THR A 237 1.02 -42.48 25.61
N ASN A 238 0.04 -41.64 25.93
CA ASN A 238 -0.56 -41.64 27.28
C ASN A 238 -1.49 -42.84 27.54
N LYS A 239 -1.97 -43.52 26.49
CA LYS A 239 -2.80 -44.74 26.57
C LYS A 239 -1.99 -46.00 26.35
N THR A 240 -2.35 -47.06 27.08
CA THR A 240 -1.84 -48.41 26.79
C THR A 240 -2.45 -48.93 25.49
N ASN A 241 -1.66 -49.71 24.74
CA ASN A 241 -2.05 -50.35 23.48
C ASN A 241 -2.53 -49.36 22.40
N GLY A 242 -1.97 -48.16 22.38
CA GLY A 242 -2.26 -47.14 21.37
C GLY A 242 -1.79 -47.53 19.96
N THR A 243 -2.44 -46.96 18.94
CA THR A 243 -2.01 -47.09 17.53
C THR A 243 -1.46 -45.75 17.04
N VAL A 244 -0.23 -45.75 16.54
CA VAL A 244 0.45 -44.56 16.00
C VAL A 244 0.68 -44.72 14.50
N LEU A 245 0.32 -43.70 13.72
CA LEU A 245 0.68 -43.57 12.32
C LEU A 245 1.96 -42.73 12.24
N LEU A 246 3.07 -43.34 11.81
CA LEU A 246 4.37 -42.67 11.71
C LEU A 246 4.71 -42.37 10.24
N PHE A 247 4.69 -41.09 9.88
CA PHE A 247 5.07 -40.59 8.57
C PHE A 247 6.55 -40.20 8.57
N LEU A 248 7.33 -40.83 7.69
CA LEU A 248 8.75 -40.55 7.51
C LEU A 248 8.94 -39.57 6.36
N ARG A 249 9.77 -38.55 6.58
CA ARG A 249 10.19 -37.56 5.58
C ARG A 249 9.04 -36.74 4.93
N PRO A 250 7.94 -36.37 5.64
CA PRO A 250 6.98 -35.47 5.05
C PRO A 250 7.65 -34.12 4.75
N THR A 251 7.37 -33.55 3.58
CA THR A 251 7.94 -32.28 3.15
C THR A 251 6.87 -31.47 2.43
N ASN A 252 6.66 -30.21 2.85
CA ASN A 252 5.65 -29.32 2.26
C ASN A 252 4.22 -29.93 2.14
N GLY A 253 3.81 -30.75 3.11
CA GLY A 253 2.50 -31.41 3.08
C GLY A 253 2.39 -32.61 2.14
N VAL A 254 3.50 -33.04 1.52
CA VAL A 254 3.58 -34.29 0.77
C VAL A 254 3.96 -35.42 1.72
N TYR A 255 3.11 -36.46 1.78
CA TYR A 255 3.25 -37.60 2.67
C TYR A 255 3.48 -38.89 1.88
N GLN A 256 4.41 -39.71 2.36
CA GLN A 256 4.45 -41.12 1.99
C GLN A 256 3.47 -41.92 2.86
N ALA A 257 3.16 -43.16 2.48
CA ALA A 257 2.33 -44.03 3.30
C ALA A 257 2.91 -44.16 4.73
N PRO A 258 2.10 -44.02 5.79
CA PRO A 258 2.61 -44.10 7.16
C PRO A 258 2.96 -45.54 7.52
N LYS A 259 3.95 -45.70 8.40
CA LYS A 259 4.16 -46.94 9.13
C LYS A 259 3.15 -47.02 10.28
N VAL A 260 2.31 -48.05 10.29
CA VAL A 260 1.35 -48.28 11.38
C VAL A 260 2.05 -49.02 12.53
N ILE A 261 2.11 -48.39 13.70
CA ILE A 261 2.74 -48.92 14.90
C ILE A 261 1.65 -49.22 15.92
N ARG A 262 1.54 -50.48 16.33
CA ARG A 262 0.66 -50.90 17.43
C ARG A 262 1.51 -51.15 18.66
N LEU A 263 1.32 -50.35 19.70
CA LEU A 263 2.11 -50.45 20.92
C LEU A 263 1.59 -51.60 21.79
N THR A 264 2.49 -52.25 22.52
CA THR A 264 2.16 -53.10 23.67
C THR A 264 2.58 -52.30 24.90
N GLY A 265 1.62 -51.84 25.71
CA GLY A 265 1.89 -50.79 26.70
C GLY A 265 1.82 -49.38 26.10
N LYS A 266 2.62 -48.44 26.60
CA LYS A 266 2.63 -47.00 26.25
C LYS A 266 3.85 -46.55 25.44
N SER A 267 4.88 -47.37 25.25
CA SER A 267 6.13 -46.95 24.61
C SER A 267 6.71 -48.01 23.67
N THR A 268 7.36 -47.58 22.59
CA THR A 268 8.11 -48.45 21.66
C THR A 268 9.26 -47.70 20.97
N GLU A 269 10.28 -48.43 20.50
CA GLU A 269 11.42 -47.89 19.74
C GLU A 269 11.30 -48.25 18.25
N GLN A 270 11.63 -47.29 17.38
CA GLN A 270 11.69 -47.49 15.94
C GLN A 270 13.05 -47.03 15.41
N GLU A 271 13.71 -47.88 14.61
CA GLU A 271 14.92 -47.51 13.87
C GLU A 271 14.56 -46.92 12.51
N ILE A 272 15.19 -45.79 12.15
CA ILE A 272 15.01 -45.12 10.85
C ILE A 272 16.39 -44.82 10.26
N ASP A 273 16.67 -45.30 9.05
CA ASP A 273 17.94 -45.05 8.36
C ASP A 273 18.03 -43.60 7.85
N VAL A 274 19.19 -42.96 8.02
CA VAL A 274 19.51 -41.62 7.48
C VAL A 274 20.37 -41.76 6.22
N THR A 275 19.99 -41.09 5.15
CA THR A 275 20.66 -41.17 3.83
C THR A 275 21.23 -39.80 3.43
N MET A 276 22.09 -39.75 2.41
CA MET A 276 22.57 -38.47 1.86
C MET A 276 21.44 -37.57 1.34
N LYS A 277 20.32 -38.15 0.88
CA LYS A 277 19.13 -37.40 0.45
C LYS A 277 18.44 -36.68 1.61
N ASP A 278 18.74 -37.03 2.86
CA ASP A 278 18.14 -36.45 4.05
C ASP A 278 18.80 -35.13 4.47
N MET A 279 19.90 -34.71 3.82
CA MET A 279 20.48 -33.38 3.98
C MET A 279 19.57 -32.26 3.42
N PRO A 280 19.49 -31.08 4.06
CA PRO A 280 20.14 -30.71 5.32
C PRO A 280 19.33 -31.09 6.58
N ASN A 281 18.10 -31.59 6.41
CA ASN A 281 17.19 -32.04 7.47
C ASN A 281 16.04 -32.90 6.92
N ILE A 282 15.42 -33.71 7.77
CA ILE A 282 14.14 -34.40 7.50
C ILE A 282 13.13 -34.16 8.62
N PHE A 283 11.85 -34.37 8.32
CA PHE A 283 10.81 -34.44 9.35
C PHE A 283 10.39 -35.87 9.62
N ILE A 284 9.90 -36.09 10.84
CA ILE A 284 9.16 -37.27 11.24
C ILE A 284 7.86 -36.75 11.87
N GLU A 285 6.71 -37.22 11.39
CA GLU A 285 5.41 -36.88 11.96
C GLU A 285 4.74 -38.13 12.51
N ALA A 286 4.18 -38.02 13.72
CA ALA A 286 3.43 -39.10 14.35
C ALA A 286 2.02 -38.63 14.67
N VAL A 287 1.04 -39.48 14.37
CA VAL A 287 -0.38 -39.21 14.63
C VAL A 287 -0.97 -40.36 15.45
N THR A 288 -1.72 -40.03 16.50
CA THR A 288 -2.52 -41.00 17.27
C THR A 288 -3.90 -40.41 17.54
N ILE A 289 -4.86 -41.28 17.86
CA ILE A 289 -6.21 -40.89 18.28
C ILE A 289 -6.40 -41.38 19.70
N ALA A 290 -6.64 -40.44 20.62
CA ALA A 290 -6.92 -40.74 22.03
C ALA A 290 -8.01 -39.79 22.55
N ASP A 291 -8.91 -40.32 23.38
CA ASP A 291 -10.01 -39.58 24.00
C ASP A 291 -10.86 -38.74 23.02
N GLY A 292 -11.09 -39.28 21.81
CA GLY A 292 -11.87 -38.60 20.77
C GLY A 292 -11.18 -37.36 20.19
N ARG A 293 -9.86 -37.28 20.24
CA ARG A 293 -9.06 -36.19 19.65
C ARG A 293 -7.91 -36.75 18.82
N VAL A 294 -7.58 -36.04 17.74
CA VAL A 294 -6.40 -36.34 16.91
C VAL A 294 -5.20 -35.60 17.49
N HIS A 295 -4.21 -36.36 17.93
CA HIS A 295 -2.96 -35.85 18.46
C HIS A 295 -1.88 -36.02 17.40
N THR A 296 -1.11 -34.96 17.17
CA THR A 296 -0.08 -34.93 16.13
C THR A 296 1.17 -34.30 16.71
N GLU A 297 2.31 -34.95 16.51
CA GLU A 297 3.61 -34.39 16.85
C GLU A 297 4.57 -34.51 15.67
N VAL A 298 5.39 -33.47 15.50
CA VAL A 298 6.35 -33.37 14.40
C VAL A 298 7.74 -33.08 14.97
N ARG A 299 8.72 -33.86 14.50
CA ARG A 299 10.12 -33.71 14.85
C ARG A 299 10.95 -33.39 13.61
N GLU A 300 11.67 -32.27 13.65
CA GLU A 300 12.75 -31.98 12.71
C GLU A 300 14.02 -32.72 13.15
N VAL A 301 14.66 -33.43 12.23
CA VAL A 301 15.93 -34.12 12.42
C VAL A 301 16.98 -33.48 11.51
N ILE A 302 18.04 -32.95 12.10
CA ILE A 302 19.09 -32.22 11.40
C ILE A 302 20.13 -33.21 10.84
N VAL A 303 20.47 -33.04 9.56
CA VAL A 303 21.49 -33.83 8.85
C VAL A 303 22.45 -32.83 8.19
N PRO A 304 23.49 -32.35 8.91
CA PRO A 304 24.32 -31.23 8.46
C PRO A 304 25.00 -31.49 7.10
N PRO A 305 25.06 -30.50 6.18
CA PRO A 305 25.83 -30.64 4.94
C PRO A 305 27.34 -30.67 5.21
N GLU A 306 28.10 -31.42 4.41
CA GLU A 306 29.57 -31.44 4.51
C GLU A 306 30.17 -30.02 4.38
N LYS A 307 31.18 -29.72 5.22
CA LYS A 307 31.72 -28.38 5.54
C LYS A 307 32.09 -27.52 4.31
N ARG A 308 31.30 -26.47 4.02
CA ARG A 308 31.46 -25.56 2.86
C ARG A 308 31.55 -24.06 3.23
N VAL A 309 32.41 -23.71 4.20
CA VAL A 309 32.63 -22.32 4.65
C VAL A 309 34.09 -21.90 4.40
N VAL A 310 34.32 -20.61 4.08
CA VAL A 310 35.66 -19.98 3.99
C VAL A 310 35.72 -18.70 4.84
N ASN A 311 36.91 -18.34 5.30
CA ASN A 311 37.20 -17.11 6.05
C ASN A 311 37.70 -16.03 5.10
N VAL A 312 37.24 -14.79 5.28
CA VAL A 312 37.63 -13.63 4.47
C VAL A 312 38.08 -12.52 5.41
N GLU A 313 39.32 -12.08 5.27
CA GLU A 313 39.92 -10.98 6.02
C GLU A 313 40.18 -9.80 5.06
N VAL A 314 39.84 -8.59 5.51
CA VAL A 314 39.91 -7.36 4.71
C VAL A 314 40.87 -6.38 5.39
N LEU A 315 41.94 -6.01 4.70
CA LEU A 315 43.08 -5.28 5.24
C LEU A 315 43.34 -4.01 4.40
N PRO A 316 42.76 -2.85 4.76
CA PRO A 316 43.09 -1.59 4.12
C PRO A 316 44.52 -1.13 4.47
N SER A 317 45.16 -0.37 3.58
CA SER A 317 46.55 0.12 3.76
C SER A 317 46.71 1.14 4.89
N ALA A 318 45.62 1.83 5.23
CA ALA A 318 45.52 2.79 6.32
C ALA A 318 44.06 2.85 6.81
N THR A 319 43.86 3.33 8.03
CA THR A 319 42.53 3.61 8.61
C THR A 319 42.01 5.01 8.25
N GLU A 320 42.91 5.92 7.83
CA GLU A 320 42.60 7.31 7.49
C GLU A 320 43.26 7.72 6.16
N TYR A 321 42.53 8.47 5.33
CA TYR A 321 42.98 8.98 4.04
C TYR A 321 42.64 10.47 3.87
N ARG A 322 43.35 11.16 2.98
CA ARG A 322 42.99 12.49 2.46
C ARG A 322 42.10 12.34 1.22
N PRO A 323 41.21 13.32 0.92
CA PRO A 323 40.49 13.38 -0.34
C PRO A 323 41.42 13.21 -1.55
N GLY A 324 41.09 12.31 -2.47
CA GLY A 324 41.91 12.04 -3.65
C GLY A 324 43.21 11.26 -3.39
N GLN A 325 43.50 10.83 -2.16
CA GLN A 325 44.68 10.01 -1.86
C GLN A 325 44.53 8.60 -2.48
N PRO A 326 45.58 8.02 -3.09
CA PRO A 326 45.62 6.62 -3.47
C PRO A 326 45.51 5.71 -2.23
N ALA A 327 44.67 4.68 -2.30
CA ALA A 327 44.45 3.69 -1.25
C ALA A 327 44.58 2.27 -1.79
N LYS A 328 45.05 1.34 -0.94
CA LYS A 328 45.11 -0.10 -1.26
C LYS A 328 44.28 -0.92 -0.27
N VAL A 329 43.59 -1.94 -0.77
CA VAL A 329 42.86 -2.91 0.06
C VAL A 329 43.33 -4.31 -0.29
N LYS A 330 43.86 -5.02 0.71
CA LYS A 330 44.26 -6.42 0.61
C LYS A 330 43.16 -7.32 1.16
N ILE A 331 42.84 -8.39 0.43
CA ILE A 331 41.86 -9.40 0.80
C ILE A 331 42.59 -10.72 0.97
N LYS A 332 42.33 -11.42 2.08
CA LYS A 332 42.90 -12.75 2.35
C LYS A 332 41.78 -13.75 2.60
N VAL A 333 41.76 -14.83 1.82
CA VAL A 333 40.74 -15.88 1.89
C VAL A 333 41.38 -17.21 2.28
N THR A 334 40.88 -17.83 3.35
CA THR A 334 41.34 -19.14 3.81
C THR A 334 40.20 -20.12 3.99
N ASP A 335 40.47 -21.42 3.96
CA ASP A 335 39.51 -22.44 4.36
C ASP A 335 39.33 -22.48 5.90
N MET A 336 38.42 -23.33 6.38
CA MET A 336 38.14 -23.54 7.81
C MET A 336 39.34 -24.11 8.62
N LYS A 337 40.36 -24.64 7.95
CA LYS A 337 41.59 -25.15 8.57
C LYS A 337 42.71 -24.10 8.52
N GLY A 338 42.45 -22.92 7.95
CA GLY A 338 43.40 -21.83 7.81
C GLY A 338 44.30 -21.93 6.57
N ALA A 339 44.06 -22.88 5.65
CA ALA A 339 44.84 -22.99 4.43
C ALA A 339 44.39 -21.96 3.37
N PRO A 340 45.31 -21.42 2.53
CA PRO A 340 44.96 -20.53 1.42
C PRO A 340 43.84 -21.07 0.53
N PHE A 341 42.90 -20.20 0.15
CA PHE A 341 41.77 -20.58 -0.68
C PHE A 341 41.67 -19.71 -1.94
N VAL A 342 41.66 -20.35 -3.10
CA VAL A 342 41.41 -19.71 -4.39
C VAL A 342 39.91 -19.65 -4.62
N GLY A 343 39.36 -18.43 -4.65
CA GLY A 343 37.93 -18.18 -4.82
C GLY A 343 37.67 -16.88 -5.56
N SER A 344 36.46 -16.75 -6.12
CA SER A 344 35.97 -15.50 -6.70
C SER A 344 35.38 -14.63 -5.60
N THR A 345 35.78 -13.36 -5.59
CA THR A 345 35.37 -12.38 -4.59
C THR A 345 34.68 -11.18 -5.22
N VAL A 346 33.72 -10.62 -4.49
CA VAL A 346 32.99 -9.40 -4.79
C VAL A 346 33.34 -8.38 -3.72
N VAL A 347 33.67 -7.16 -4.12
CA VAL A 347 34.12 -6.08 -3.24
C VAL A 347 33.28 -4.84 -3.48
N SER A 348 32.80 -4.26 -2.39
CA SER A 348 32.05 -3.01 -2.36
C SER A 348 32.67 -2.05 -1.35
N ILE A 349 32.90 -0.81 -1.77
CA ILE A 349 33.35 0.29 -0.91
C ILE A 349 32.37 1.45 -1.10
N TYR A 350 31.60 1.75 -0.06
CA TYR A 350 30.51 2.74 -0.10
C TYR A 350 30.48 3.60 1.14
N ASP A 351 29.83 4.76 1.04
CA ASP A 351 29.69 5.71 2.13
C ASP A 351 28.84 5.09 3.25
N ARG A 352 29.39 5.07 4.47
CA ARG A 352 28.75 4.49 5.66
C ARG A 352 27.41 5.15 5.99
N SER A 353 27.24 6.43 5.65
CA SER A 353 25.99 7.15 5.89
C SER A 353 24.79 6.55 5.13
N VAL A 354 25.02 5.81 4.05
CA VAL A 354 23.95 5.10 3.32
C VAL A 354 23.33 3.98 4.17
N GLU A 355 24.12 3.31 5.02
CA GLU A 355 23.59 2.29 5.95
C GLU A 355 22.71 2.90 7.05
N TYR A 356 23.00 4.14 7.47
CA TYR A 356 22.12 4.88 8.37
C TYR A 356 20.76 5.12 7.72
N ILE A 357 20.75 5.56 6.45
CA ILE A 357 19.51 5.79 5.69
C ILE A 357 18.74 4.49 5.47
N SER A 358 19.41 3.36 5.21
CA SER A 358 18.77 2.06 5.02
C SER A 358 18.31 1.37 6.31
N GLY A 359 18.69 1.89 7.49
CA GLY A 359 18.31 1.30 8.78
C GLY A 359 19.17 0.09 9.16
N GLY A 360 20.43 0.07 8.71
CA GLY A 360 21.40 -1.00 8.88
C GLY A 360 21.76 -1.71 7.57
N SER A 361 22.60 -2.75 7.66
CA SER A 361 22.99 -3.58 6.52
C SER A 361 21.78 -4.35 5.99
N ASN A 362 21.25 -3.94 4.83
CA ASN A 362 20.18 -4.66 4.12
C ASN A 362 20.63 -6.03 3.55
N VAL A 363 21.93 -6.33 3.62
CA VAL A 363 22.52 -7.58 3.15
C VAL A 363 22.79 -8.47 4.36
N GLY A 364 22.11 -9.62 4.42
CA GLY A 364 22.35 -10.65 5.44
C GLY A 364 23.65 -11.42 5.20
N ASP A 365 24.07 -12.24 6.18
CA ASP A 365 25.28 -13.05 6.06
C ASP A 365 25.16 -14.05 4.90
N ILE A 366 26.13 -14.05 3.98
CA ILE A 366 26.14 -14.95 2.81
C ILE A 366 26.13 -16.43 3.20
N ARG A 367 26.69 -16.79 4.35
CA ARG A 367 26.69 -18.16 4.88
C ARG A 367 25.27 -18.56 5.25
N GLU A 368 24.49 -17.64 5.83
CA GLU A 368 23.07 -17.90 6.10
C GLU A 368 22.30 -18.09 4.80
N PHE A 369 22.53 -17.30 3.76
CA PHE A 369 21.80 -17.43 2.49
C PHE A 369 21.92 -18.85 1.90
N PHE A 370 23.13 -19.40 1.81
CA PHE A 370 23.36 -20.73 1.23
C PHE A 370 23.04 -21.89 2.18
N TRP A 371 23.22 -21.71 3.49
CA TRP A 371 23.17 -22.81 4.46
C TRP A 371 21.96 -22.80 5.41
N LYS A 372 21.08 -21.79 5.33
CA LYS A 372 19.85 -21.71 6.14
C LYS A 372 18.64 -22.39 5.49
N TRP A 373 18.72 -22.75 4.21
CA TRP A 373 17.64 -23.43 3.48
C TRP A 373 17.45 -24.85 4.01
N ARG A 374 16.57 -24.98 4.99
CA ARG A 374 16.08 -26.27 5.51
C ARG A 374 14.77 -26.61 4.82
N ARG A 375 14.48 -27.91 4.66
CA ARG A 375 13.14 -28.36 4.30
C ARG A 375 12.15 -27.81 5.32
N SER A 376 10.96 -27.47 4.86
CA SER A 376 9.83 -27.06 5.71
C SER A 376 8.75 -28.13 5.69
N HIS A 377 8.13 -28.35 6.85
CA HIS A 377 6.92 -29.14 6.96
C HIS A 377 6.05 -28.56 8.07
N HIS A 378 4.80 -28.23 7.72
CA HIS A 378 3.82 -27.71 8.65
C HIS A 378 2.61 -28.64 8.57
N PRO A 379 2.39 -29.51 9.58
CA PRO A 379 1.29 -30.47 9.54
C PRO A 379 -0.04 -29.73 9.52
N SER A 380 -0.91 -30.09 8.58
CA SER A 380 -2.30 -29.65 8.58
C SER A 380 -3.22 -30.84 8.74
N ARG A 381 -3.96 -30.88 9.86
CA ARG A 381 -4.98 -31.89 10.15
C ARG A 381 -6.38 -31.30 10.04
N GLU A 382 -7.25 -32.01 9.35
CA GLU A 382 -8.70 -31.87 9.46
C GLU A 382 -9.23 -33.20 9.98
N SER A 383 -9.96 -33.17 11.10
CA SER A 383 -10.67 -34.33 11.62
C SER A 383 -12.14 -33.98 11.71
N SER A 384 -13.04 -34.97 11.61
CA SER A 384 -14.46 -34.74 11.89
C SER A 384 -14.71 -34.20 13.30
N LEU A 385 -13.79 -34.40 14.24
CA LEU A 385 -13.94 -33.98 15.64
C LEU A 385 -13.55 -32.51 15.84
N ASP A 386 -12.70 -31.97 14.96
CA ASP A 386 -12.27 -30.56 14.96
C ASP A 386 -12.97 -29.73 13.87
N ARG A 387 -13.85 -30.37 13.08
CA ARG A 387 -14.59 -29.73 11.99
C ARG A 387 -15.87 -29.10 12.55
N TYR A 388 -16.01 -27.80 12.36
CA TYR A 388 -17.26 -27.10 12.68
C TYR A 388 -18.34 -27.56 11.70
N PHE A 389 -19.22 -28.46 12.14
CA PHE A 389 -20.40 -28.81 11.36
C PHE A 389 -21.47 -27.75 11.59
N HIS A 390 -21.96 -27.14 10.51
CA HIS A 390 -23.26 -26.48 10.58
C HIS A 390 -24.32 -27.54 10.91
N GLN A 391 -25.41 -27.14 11.58
CA GLN A 391 -26.53 -28.03 11.84
C GLN A 391 -26.92 -28.77 10.54
N LEU A 392 -26.91 -30.10 10.57
CA LEU A 392 -27.32 -30.92 9.44
C LEU A 392 -28.83 -31.11 9.53
N PHE A 393 -29.56 -30.49 8.60
CA PHE A 393 -31.01 -30.59 8.49
C PHE A 393 -31.37 -31.79 7.62
N ARG A 394 -32.50 -32.45 7.90
CA ARG A 394 -33.05 -33.40 6.94
C ARG A 394 -33.36 -32.67 5.63
N PRO A 395 -33.33 -33.35 4.47
CA PRO A 395 -33.81 -32.75 3.23
C PRO A 395 -35.19 -32.14 3.44
N ARG A 396 -35.32 -30.81 3.24
CA ARG A 396 -36.54 -29.99 3.41
C ARG A 396 -36.91 -29.58 4.84
N GLU A 397 -36.05 -29.80 5.83
CA GLU A 397 -36.27 -29.31 7.20
C GLU A 397 -35.69 -27.90 7.37
N ILE A 398 -36.46 -27.01 8.01
CA ILE A 398 -36.10 -25.59 8.15
C ILE A 398 -35.28 -25.42 9.44
N PRO A 399 -34.08 -24.80 9.37
CA PRO A 399 -33.29 -24.48 10.55
C PRO A 399 -34.02 -23.60 11.56
N MET A 400 -33.62 -23.69 12.83
CA MET A 400 -33.75 -22.53 13.71
C MET A 400 -32.88 -21.42 13.14
N ALA A 401 -33.50 -20.35 12.64
CA ALA A 401 -32.81 -19.14 12.26
C ALA A 401 -32.42 -18.35 13.52
N ASP A 402 -31.28 -17.67 13.47
CA ASP A 402 -30.89 -16.73 14.51
C ASP A 402 -32.00 -15.69 14.69
N LEU A 403 -32.49 -15.57 15.93
CA LEU A 403 -33.42 -14.51 16.32
C LEU A 403 -32.72 -13.18 16.13
N GLY A 404 -33.31 -12.34 15.29
CA GLY A 404 -32.64 -11.23 14.64
C GLY A 404 -32.05 -10.13 15.54
N VAL A 405 -31.38 -9.24 14.80
CA VAL A 405 -30.73 -7.97 15.17
C VAL A 405 -29.29 -8.15 15.67
N PHE A 406 -28.33 -7.79 14.79
CA PHE A 406 -26.86 -7.70 14.98
C PHE A 406 -25.98 -8.93 14.65
N GLY A 407 -26.00 -9.42 13.40
CA GLY A 407 -25.04 -10.46 12.97
C GLY A 407 -24.62 -10.51 11.50
N HIS A 408 -25.04 -9.57 10.64
CA HIS A 408 -24.84 -9.67 9.19
C HIS A 408 -24.13 -8.47 8.54
N GLY A 409 -23.24 -7.79 9.29
CA GLY A 409 -22.45 -6.66 8.76
C GLY A 409 -21.01 -6.95 8.35
N VAL A 410 -20.46 -8.16 8.58
CA VAL A 410 -19.00 -8.38 8.41
C VAL A 410 -18.63 -9.65 7.61
N VAL A 411 -19.60 -10.46 7.17
CA VAL A 411 -19.28 -11.79 6.56
C VAL A 411 -19.46 -11.84 5.04
N GLU A 412 -20.10 -10.84 4.41
CA GLU A 412 -20.18 -10.80 2.93
C GLU A 412 -19.09 -9.95 2.25
N ASP A 413 -18.49 -8.96 2.91
CA ASP A 413 -17.32 -8.24 2.37
C ASP A 413 -16.04 -9.09 2.31
N LEU A 414 -16.02 -10.27 2.94
CA LEU A 414 -14.95 -11.27 2.76
C LEU A 414 -15.25 -12.29 1.65
N ARG A 415 -16.43 -12.24 1.00
CA ARG A 415 -16.79 -13.18 -0.09
C ARG A 415 -16.61 -12.60 -1.49
N ASN A 416 -16.57 -11.28 -1.67
CA ASN A 416 -16.23 -10.68 -2.97
C ASN A 416 -14.73 -10.71 -3.31
N PHE A 417 -13.91 -11.39 -2.50
CA PHE A 417 -12.56 -11.84 -2.86
C PHE A 417 -12.50 -13.31 -3.33
N LYS A 418 -13.61 -13.91 -3.81
CA LYS A 418 -13.61 -15.29 -4.33
C LYS A 418 -14.08 -15.38 -5.77
N GLY A 419 -13.14 -15.12 -6.67
CA GLY A 419 -13.33 -15.24 -8.12
C GLY A 419 -12.09 -15.62 -8.93
N ARG A 420 -11.05 -16.23 -8.35
CA ARG A 420 -10.14 -17.14 -9.09
C ARG A 420 -9.73 -18.32 -8.19
N SER A 421 -10.27 -19.48 -8.56
CA SER A 421 -9.93 -20.86 -8.18
C SER A 421 -9.81 -21.23 -6.69
N GLY A 422 -10.85 -21.90 -6.16
CA GLY A 422 -10.80 -23.30 -5.73
C GLY A 422 -9.77 -23.84 -4.71
N ALA A 423 -8.79 -23.07 -4.25
CA ALA A 423 -7.70 -23.58 -3.39
C ALA A 423 -7.41 -22.68 -2.16
N THR A 424 -8.27 -21.70 -1.89
CA THR A 424 -8.01 -20.65 -0.88
C THR A 424 -9.10 -20.55 0.18
N ARG A 425 -9.90 -21.61 0.37
CA ARG A 425 -10.98 -21.63 1.37
C ARG A 425 -10.68 -22.48 2.62
N ASP A 426 -9.78 -23.46 2.54
CA ASP A 426 -9.32 -24.22 3.72
C ASP A 426 -8.16 -23.55 4.47
N ARG A 427 -7.53 -22.52 3.90
CA ARG A 427 -6.39 -21.82 4.52
C ARG A 427 -6.76 -20.70 5.49
N LEU A 428 -8.03 -20.27 5.53
CA LEU A 428 -8.46 -19.08 6.28
C LEU A 428 -9.40 -19.36 7.46
N MET A 429 -9.86 -20.61 7.65
CA MET A 429 -10.67 -21.01 8.82
C MET A 429 -9.90 -21.88 9.83
N ARG A 430 -8.58 -22.08 9.62
CA ARG A 430 -7.70 -22.78 10.57
C ARG A 430 -6.84 -21.83 11.41
N GLN A 431 -7.04 -20.52 11.25
CA GLN A 431 -6.33 -19.47 11.96
C GLN A 431 -7.35 -18.42 12.45
N GLY A 432 -8.11 -18.75 13.50
CA GLY A 432 -9.11 -17.83 14.02
C GLY A 432 -10.09 -18.43 15.03
N GLY A 433 -9.59 -19.05 16.09
CA GLY A 433 -10.36 -19.26 17.32
C GLY A 433 -9.72 -18.44 18.44
N GLY A 434 -10.33 -17.30 18.81
CA GLY A 434 -9.92 -16.47 19.94
C GLY A 434 -10.13 -14.96 19.76
N LEU A 435 -11.38 -14.53 19.81
CA LEU A 435 -11.86 -13.15 19.79
C LEU A 435 -11.32 -12.30 20.96
N GLY A 436 -11.10 -11.01 20.66
CA GLY A 436 -10.83 -9.92 21.61
C GLY A 436 -10.15 -8.78 20.85
N GLY A 437 -10.94 -7.83 20.34
CA GLY A 437 -10.45 -6.67 19.60
C GLY A 437 -9.98 -5.54 20.52
N PHE A 438 -9.00 -4.76 20.06
CA PHE A 438 -8.91 -3.29 20.12
C PHE A 438 -7.64 -2.85 19.37
N GLU A 439 -7.66 -1.61 18.88
CA GLU A 439 -6.64 -0.93 18.07
C GLU A 439 -5.22 -1.00 18.69
N GLY A 440 -4.20 -1.21 17.84
CA GLY A 440 -2.80 -1.17 18.26
C GLY A 440 -1.82 -1.28 17.09
N ARG A 441 -1.06 -0.22 16.86
CA ARG A 441 0.02 -0.09 15.85
C ARG A 441 1.26 -0.91 16.22
N GLY A 442 1.90 -1.53 15.23
CA GLY A 442 3.27 -2.05 15.30
C GLY A 442 3.97 -1.96 13.95
N LEU A 443 5.02 -1.15 13.86
CA LEU A 443 5.90 -0.94 12.70
C LEU A 443 6.90 -2.11 12.59
N GLY A 444 6.90 -2.84 11.47
CA GLY A 444 7.85 -3.92 11.18
C GLY A 444 8.17 -4.00 9.69
N GLY A 445 9.45 -3.87 9.33
CA GLY A 445 9.94 -3.54 8.00
C GLY A 445 9.76 -4.62 6.93
N GLY A 446 9.28 -4.20 5.75
CA GLY A 446 9.16 -5.03 4.56
C GLY A 446 10.45 -5.01 3.73
N GLY A 447 11.25 -6.06 3.84
CA GLY A 447 12.32 -6.39 2.90
C GLY A 447 11.83 -7.40 1.87
N PHE A 448 11.78 -7.01 0.60
CA PHE A 448 11.54 -7.94 -0.51
C PHE A 448 12.82 -8.73 -0.82
N GLY A 449 12.81 -10.02 -0.52
CA GLY A 449 13.71 -11.00 -1.10
C GLY A 449 12.98 -11.84 -2.15
N GLY A 450 13.49 -11.84 -3.39
CA GLY A 450 13.06 -12.73 -4.48
C GLY A 450 13.48 -14.19 -4.26
N GLY A 451 13.12 -15.17 -5.09
CA GLY A 451 12.41 -15.18 -6.37
C GLY A 451 12.16 -16.63 -6.83
N GLY A 452 11.25 -16.86 -7.79
CA GLY A 452 11.55 -17.51 -9.08
C GLY A 452 10.60 -18.69 -9.36
N LEU A 453 10.17 -19.05 -10.57
CA LEU A 453 10.48 -18.68 -11.96
C LEU A 453 9.32 -19.11 -12.88
N GLY A 454 9.10 -18.39 -13.98
CA GLY A 454 8.33 -18.81 -15.16
C GLY A 454 8.47 -17.74 -16.24
N GLY A 455 9.34 -17.99 -17.23
CA GLY A 455 9.93 -16.97 -18.09
C GLY A 455 9.25 -16.68 -19.43
N MET A 456 9.76 -15.63 -20.08
CA MET A 456 9.75 -15.32 -21.53
C MET A 456 10.88 -14.29 -21.82
N PRO A 457 11.36 -14.17 -23.08
CA PRO A 457 12.79 -14.23 -23.44
C PRO A 457 13.55 -12.88 -23.46
N PRO A 458 14.90 -12.89 -23.48
CA PRO A 458 15.72 -11.68 -23.51
C PRO A 458 15.86 -11.08 -24.93
N PRO A 459 16.00 -9.75 -25.07
CA PRO A 459 16.47 -9.13 -26.30
C PRO A 459 17.99 -9.32 -26.46
N MET A 460 18.40 -9.65 -27.68
CA MET A 460 19.77 -9.93 -28.11
C MET A 460 20.70 -8.71 -27.93
N ALA A 461 21.86 -8.94 -27.32
CA ALA A 461 23.00 -8.02 -27.36
C ALA A 461 23.75 -8.17 -28.69
N ALA A 462 24.07 -7.06 -29.34
CA ALA A 462 24.99 -7.00 -30.47
C ALA A 462 26.39 -6.58 -29.99
N ALA A 463 27.39 -7.38 -30.39
CA ALA A 463 28.82 -7.06 -30.28
C ALA A 463 29.32 -6.41 -31.60
N PRO A 464 30.54 -5.81 -31.62
CA PRO A 464 30.91 -4.74 -32.55
C PRO A 464 31.68 -5.20 -33.81
N GLY A 465 31.61 -4.39 -34.88
CA GLY A 465 32.52 -4.47 -36.05
C GLY A 465 32.14 -3.48 -37.19
N GLY A 466 33.07 -2.62 -37.62
CA GLY A 466 32.96 -1.79 -38.85
C GLY A 466 33.34 -2.58 -40.13
N PRO A 467 33.67 -1.98 -41.32
CA PRO A 467 33.83 -0.56 -41.71
C PRO A 467 33.17 -0.15 -43.07
N ALA A 468 33.46 1.09 -43.53
CA ALA A 468 33.28 1.69 -44.88
C ALA A 468 31.85 2.14 -45.28
N GLY A 469 31.59 3.25 -45.99
CA GLY A 469 32.39 4.29 -46.65
C GLY A 469 31.62 4.84 -47.86
N GLY A 470 31.51 6.16 -48.04
CA GLY A 470 31.07 6.81 -49.29
C GLY A 470 30.19 8.08 -49.14
N GLY A 471 30.77 9.27 -49.38
CA GLY A 471 30.06 10.55 -49.61
C GLY A 471 29.47 10.67 -51.04
N PRO A 472 29.16 11.86 -51.62
CA PRO A 472 29.70 13.21 -51.33
C PRO A 472 28.70 14.39 -51.35
N GLY A 473 29.15 15.61 -50.99
CA GLY A 473 28.54 16.88 -51.46
C GLY A 473 28.69 18.11 -50.56
N MET A 474 29.76 18.89 -50.75
CA MET A 474 29.95 20.30 -50.32
C MET A 474 29.82 21.21 -51.56
N PRO A 475 29.43 22.50 -51.48
CA PRO A 475 30.38 23.62 -51.18
C PRO A 475 29.73 24.80 -50.40
N GLY A 476 30.42 25.79 -49.82
CA GLY A 476 31.81 26.23 -49.92
C GLY A 476 32.15 27.37 -48.92
N MET A 477 33.45 27.62 -48.83
CA MET A 477 34.27 28.51 -47.98
C MET A 477 34.27 30.00 -48.42
N PRO A 478 35.01 30.98 -47.82
CA PRO A 478 36.34 30.92 -47.12
C PRO A 478 36.41 31.63 -45.74
N ALA A 479 37.22 31.23 -44.74
CA ALA A 479 38.68 31.06 -44.60
C ALA A 479 39.46 32.38 -44.43
N ASP A 480 40.00 32.62 -43.22
CA ASP A 480 41.46 32.67 -43.02
C ASP A 480 41.85 32.54 -41.53
N GLY A 481 42.95 31.85 -41.31
CA GLY A 481 43.65 31.77 -40.04
C GLY A 481 45.16 31.83 -40.27
N ALA A 482 45.93 32.17 -39.25
CA ALA A 482 47.37 31.96 -39.25
C ALA A 482 47.87 31.63 -37.84
N ARG A 483 48.73 30.61 -37.77
CA ARG A 483 49.44 30.11 -36.60
C ARG A 483 50.92 30.49 -36.70
N ARG A 484 51.47 30.87 -35.53
CA ARG A 484 52.84 30.65 -35.00
C ARG A 484 54.03 31.45 -35.58
N GLU A 485 54.73 32.16 -34.69
CA GLU A 485 56.16 32.03 -34.33
C GLU A 485 56.46 33.01 -33.17
N ALA A 486 56.83 32.51 -31.98
CA ALA A 486 58.19 32.36 -31.46
C ALA A 486 58.56 33.51 -30.49
N GLU A 487 58.44 33.22 -29.19
CA GLU A 487 59.05 34.01 -28.12
C GLU A 487 60.49 33.54 -27.92
N ASP A 488 61.45 34.47 -28.05
CA ASP A 488 62.76 34.36 -27.43
C ASP A 488 63.38 35.75 -27.26
N LYS A 489 63.47 36.23 -26.01
CA LYS A 489 64.52 37.14 -25.51
C LYS A 489 64.48 37.25 -23.99
N ALA A 490 65.53 36.71 -23.38
CA ALA A 490 65.83 36.79 -21.96
C ALA A 490 66.50 38.12 -21.54
N GLY A 491 66.19 38.56 -20.31
CA GLY A 491 67.16 39.13 -19.36
C GLY A 491 67.24 40.66 -19.20
N ALA A 492 66.75 41.19 -18.07
CA ALA A 492 67.57 41.63 -16.91
C ALA A 492 66.84 42.62 -15.95
N ILE A 493 66.67 42.16 -14.70
CA ILE A 493 66.85 42.83 -13.38
C ILE A 493 65.99 44.06 -13.00
N GLY A 494 65.27 43.94 -11.87
CA GLY A 494 64.99 45.03 -10.93
C GLY A 494 63.61 44.99 -10.24
N ASP A 495 63.54 44.39 -9.04
CA ASP A 495 62.37 44.33 -8.13
C ASP A 495 61.94 45.75 -7.63
N PRO A 496 60.67 45.99 -7.24
CA PRO A 496 60.29 45.70 -5.85
C PRO A 496 58.85 45.19 -5.61
N SER A 497 58.78 44.31 -4.61
CA SER A 497 57.71 44.09 -3.62
C SER A 497 56.85 42.83 -3.80
N GLU A 498 57.28 41.81 -3.07
CA GLU A 498 56.52 40.63 -2.65
C GLU A 498 55.19 41.03 -1.98
N GLN A 499 54.09 40.51 -2.52
CA GLN A 499 52.91 40.12 -1.73
C GLN A 499 52.79 38.60 -1.77
N PRO A 500 52.46 37.93 -0.66
CA PRO A 500 52.47 36.47 -0.60
C PRO A 500 51.36 35.90 -1.51
N ARG A 501 51.72 34.98 -2.41
CA ARG A 501 50.76 34.09 -3.06
C ARG A 501 50.08 33.24 -1.99
N GLY A 502 48.83 33.56 -1.66
CA GLY A 502 47.98 32.72 -0.83
C GLY A 502 47.68 31.37 -1.50
N VAL A 503 47.45 30.34 -0.70
CA VAL A 503 47.09 28.99 -1.16
C VAL A 503 45.78 29.03 -1.95
N GLU A 504 45.76 28.52 -3.18
CA GLU A 504 44.53 28.32 -3.95
C GLU A 504 43.78 27.08 -3.42
N PRO A 505 42.55 27.23 -2.87
CA PRO A 505 41.79 26.09 -2.35
C PRO A 505 41.32 25.14 -3.46
N THR A 506 41.57 23.85 -3.30
CA THR A 506 40.94 22.81 -4.14
C THR A 506 39.43 22.76 -3.87
N ILE A 507 38.62 23.04 -4.89
CA ILE A 507 37.15 23.06 -4.81
C ILE A 507 36.60 21.65 -4.91
N ARG A 508 35.91 21.19 -3.86
CA ARG A 508 35.21 19.90 -3.85
C ARG A 508 33.92 19.99 -4.65
N ARG A 509 33.76 19.13 -5.66
CA ARG A 509 32.60 19.11 -6.57
C ARG A 509 32.00 17.72 -6.79
N ALA A 510 32.78 16.65 -6.58
CA ALA A 510 32.38 15.28 -6.89
C ALA A 510 32.10 14.46 -5.61
N PHE A 511 30.84 14.47 -5.15
CA PHE A 511 30.38 13.67 -4.03
C PHE A 511 29.83 12.33 -4.53
N ALA A 512 30.54 11.23 -4.30
CA ALA A 512 30.14 9.89 -4.72
C ALA A 512 29.73 9.03 -3.52
N ASP A 513 28.63 8.30 -3.63
CA ASP A 513 28.17 7.37 -2.58
C ASP A 513 28.92 6.04 -2.60
N THR A 514 29.57 5.72 -3.72
CA THR A 514 30.34 4.49 -3.93
C THR A 514 31.75 4.84 -4.41
N ALA A 515 32.77 4.42 -3.64
CA ALA A 515 34.17 4.60 -4.00
C ALA A 515 34.66 3.50 -4.95
N TYR A 516 34.19 2.26 -4.79
CA TYR A 516 34.63 1.12 -5.60
C TYR A 516 33.62 -0.02 -5.58
N TRP A 517 33.41 -0.67 -6.74
CA TRP A 517 32.65 -1.91 -6.87
C TRP A 517 33.30 -2.82 -7.90
N ASN A 518 33.54 -4.09 -7.54
CA ASN A 518 34.03 -5.10 -8.47
C ASN A 518 33.51 -6.50 -8.07
N ALA A 519 32.87 -7.20 -8.99
CA ALA A 519 32.24 -8.50 -8.74
C ALA A 519 33.05 -9.72 -9.22
N GLY A 520 34.29 -9.53 -9.67
CA GLY A 520 35.07 -10.56 -10.37
C GLY A 520 36.52 -10.70 -9.93
N ILE A 521 36.85 -10.47 -8.67
CA ILE A 521 38.23 -10.52 -8.18
C ILE A 521 38.57 -11.95 -7.75
N THR A 522 39.45 -12.63 -8.47
CA THR A 522 39.94 -13.97 -8.08
C THR A 522 41.18 -13.86 -7.21
N THR A 523 41.19 -14.56 -6.07
CA THR A 523 42.40 -14.64 -5.23
C THR A 523 43.50 -15.45 -5.91
N ASN A 524 44.76 -15.08 -5.65
CA ASN A 524 45.92 -15.83 -6.13
C ASN A 524 46.11 -17.16 -5.37
N LYS A 525 47.17 -17.93 -5.69
CA LYS A 525 47.45 -19.22 -5.06
C LYS A 525 47.67 -19.15 -3.54
N ASP A 526 48.06 -17.98 -3.03
CA ASP A 526 48.23 -17.72 -1.60
C ASP A 526 46.92 -17.23 -0.93
N GLY A 527 45.81 -17.22 -1.66
CA GLY A 527 44.51 -16.76 -1.18
C GLY A 527 44.41 -15.24 -1.06
N ILE A 528 45.27 -14.49 -1.76
CA ILE A 528 45.37 -13.03 -1.64
C ILE A 528 44.85 -12.34 -2.90
N ALA A 529 44.14 -11.23 -2.74
CA ALA A 529 43.85 -10.25 -3.79
C ALA A 529 44.18 -8.83 -3.31
N GLU A 530 44.66 -7.97 -4.20
CA GLU A 530 44.97 -6.56 -3.91
C GLU A 530 44.18 -5.64 -4.85
N ILE A 531 43.69 -4.52 -4.29
CA ILE A 531 42.84 -3.55 -4.99
C ILE A 531 43.46 -2.18 -4.79
N ASP A 532 43.69 -1.47 -5.89
CA ASP A 532 44.10 -0.07 -5.91
C ASP A 532 42.88 0.81 -6.23
N LEU A 533 42.63 1.83 -5.42
CA LEU A 533 41.59 2.83 -5.68
C LEU A 533 42.08 4.24 -5.31
N LYS A 534 41.40 5.26 -5.82
CA LYS A 534 41.59 6.66 -5.40
C LYS A 534 40.39 7.06 -4.54
N MET A 535 40.64 7.55 -3.32
CA MET A 535 39.55 7.93 -2.43
C MET A 535 38.76 9.13 -3.00
N PRO A 536 37.41 9.10 -2.99
CA PRO A 536 36.60 10.23 -3.46
C PRO A 536 36.80 11.51 -2.64
N GLU A 537 36.24 12.63 -3.11
CA GLU A 537 36.37 13.93 -2.44
C GLU A 537 35.47 14.07 -1.19
N ASN A 538 34.62 13.07 -0.92
CA ASN A 538 33.75 13.03 0.25
C ASN A 538 34.57 12.93 1.55
N LEU A 539 34.23 13.77 2.51
CA LEU A 539 34.78 13.73 3.86
C LEU A 539 33.84 12.89 4.74
N THR A 540 33.96 11.57 4.62
CA THR A 540 33.04 10.57 5.18
C THR A 540 33.78 9.32 5.70
N GLY A 541 33.04 8.46 6.40
CA GLY A 541 33.45 7.09 6.68
C GLY A 541 33.03 6.15 5.55
N TRP A 542 33.92 5.27 5.13
CA TRP A 542 33.70 4.28 4.08
C TRP A 542 33.63 2.88 4.69
N LYS A 543 32.61 2.11 4.29
CA LYS A 543 32.49 0.68 4.63
C LYS A 543 33.00 -0.14 3.45
N ILE A 544 33.92 -1.06 3.72
CA ILE A 544 34.44 -2.05 2.78
C ILE A 544 33.78 -3.39 3.11
N LYS A 545 33.04 -3.98 2.16
CA LYS A 545 32.47 -5.33 2.28
C LYS A 545 32.99 -6.24 1.17
N VAL A 546 33.32 -7.47 1.56
CA VAL A 546 33.84 -8.49 0.66
C VAL A 546 33.07 -9.79 0.84
N TRP A 547 32.62 -10.37 -0.26
CA TRP A 547 32.01 -11.70 -0.32
C TRP A 547 32.87 -12.63 -1.17
N SER A 548 33.04 -13.88 -0.74
CA SER A 548 33.82 -14.89 -1.46
C SER A 548 32.96 -16.12 -1.75
N LEU A 549 33.10 -16.66 -2.97
CA LEU A 549 32.49 -17.89 -3.44
C LEU A 549 33.53 -18.74 -4.17
N GLY A 550 33.58 -20.03 -3.86
CA GLY A 550 34.43 -20.98 -4.58
C GLY A 550 33.75 -22.33 -4.85
N HIS A 551 34.53 -23.26 -5.39
CA HIS A 551 34.04 -24.55 -5.84
C HIS A 551 33.32 -25.33 -4.73
N GLY A 552 32.26 -26.06 -5.08
CA GLY A 552 31.42 -26.79 -4.12
C GLY A 552 30.58 -25.88 -3.23
N THR A 553 30.24 -24.67 -3.69
CA THR A 553 29.46 -23.67 -2.94
C THR A 553 30.14 -23.15 -1.68
N LYS A 554 31.47 -23.22 -1.57
CA LYS A 554 32.20 -22.71 -0.41
C LYS A 554 32.08 -21.18 -0.32
N VAL A 555 31.49 -20.67 0.75
CA VAL A 555 31.18 -19.22 0.89
C VAL A 555 31.71 -18.60 2.18
N GLY A 556 32.01 -17.31 2.12
CA GLY A 556 32.45 -16.49 3.25
C GLY A 556 32.33 -15.00 2.96
N GLN A 557 32.40 -14.18 4.00
CA GLN A 557 32.39 -12.72 3.90
C GLN A 557 33.28 -12.09 4.97
N GLY A 558 33.72 -10.85 4.73
CA GLY A 558 34.52 -10.01 5.62
C GLY A 558 34.28 -8.52 5.37
N GLU A 559 34.63 -7.68 6.34
CA GLU A 559 34.43 -6.23 6.25
C GLU A 559 35.51 -5.42 6.98
N ALA A 560 35.67 -4.15 6.59
CA ALA A 560 36.54 -3.16 7.23
C ALA A 560 35.96 -1.74 7.10
N GLU A 561 36.43 -0.80 7.92
CA GLU A 561 36.02 0.62 7.89
C GLU A 561 37.25 1.54 7.78
N VAL A 562 37.12 2.61 6.98
CA VAL A 562 38.17 3.64 6.80
C VAL A 562 37.54 5.03 6.72
N THR A 563 38.29 6.10 7.02
CA THR A 563 37.76 7.48 7.04
C THR A 563 38.55 8.40 6.13
N THR A 564 37.87 9.33 5.45
CA THR A 564 38.51 10.42 4.69
C THR A 564 38.32 11.75 5.42
N LYS A 565 39.40 12.47 5.75
CA LYS A 565 39.35 13.73 6.51
C LYS A 565 40.34 14.80 6.00
N LYS A 566 40.07 16.06 6.35
CA LYS A 566 40.96 17.23 6.19
C LYS A 566 41.10 17.93 7.53
N ASP A 567 42.19 18.67 7.73
CA ASP A 567 42.48 19.36 8.98
C ASP A 567 41.64 20.64 9.16
N LEU A 568 41.36 21.35 8.06
CA LEU A 568 40.34 22.41 7.99
C LEU A 568 39.20 21.97 7.05
N LEU A 569 37.96 22.11 7.51
CA LEU A 569 36.77 21.66 6.81
C LEU A 569 35.72 22.77 6.76
N VAL A 570 35.15 23.02 5.58
CA VAL A 570 33.94 23.85 5.44
C VAL A 570 32.76 23.02 4.96
N ARG A 571 31.58 23.23 5.57
CA ARG A 571 30.31 22.61 5.17
C ARG A 571 29.27 23.68 4.91
N LEU A 572 28.75 23.72 3.68
CA LEU A 572 27.64 24.59 3.31
C LEU A 572 26.31 24.00 3.83
N GLN A 573 25.49 24.86 4.42
CA GLN A 573 24.09 24.61 4.74
C GLN A 573 23.23 25.57 3.91
N ALA A 574 22.40 24.99 3.05
CA ALA A 574 21.48 25.68 2.17
C ALA A 574 20.19 24.85 2.04
N PRO A 575 19.04 25.47 1.72
CA PRO A 575 17.84 24.72 1.41
C PRO A 575 18.03 23.85 0.16
N ARG A 576 17.17 22.85 -0.03
CA ARG A 576 17.22 21.94 -1.20
C ARG A 576 16.90 22.62 -2.52
N PHE A 577 16.18 23.74 -2.46
CA PHE A 577 15.75 24.55 -3.60
C PHE A 577 15.50 25.99 -3.13
N PHE A 578 15.31 26.89 -4.08
CA PHE A 578 14.93 28.29 -3.83
C PHE A 578 13.60 28.62 -4.53
N VAL A 579 12.86 29.59 -4.01
CA VAL A 579 11.69 30.17 -4.69
C VAL A 579 11.91 31.68 -4.79
N GLN A 580 11.61 32.27 -5.96
CA GLN A 580 11.72 33.72 -6.16
C GLN A 580 10.96 34.47 -5.06
N LYS A 581 11.44 35.67 -4.68
CA LYS A 581 10.94 36.50 -3.58
C LYS A 581 11.30 36.01 -2.17
N ASP A 582 11.79 34.78 -2.00
CA ASP A 582 12.24 34.30 -0.68
C ASP A 582 13.51 35.03 -0.21
N GLU A 583 13.64 35.16 1.11
CA GLU A 583 14.86 35.60 1.77
C GLU A 583 15.41 34.45 2.61
N VAL A 584 16.66 34.05 2.36
CA VAL A 584 17.24 32.83 2.92
C VAL A 584 18.52 33.16 3.68
N VAL A 585 18.71 32.53 4.84
CA VAL A 585 20.00 32.51 5.53
C VAL A 585 20.78 31.29 5.05
N LEU A 586 21.83 31.54 4.27
CA LEU A 586 22.84 30.53 3.93
C LEU A 586 23.88 30.50 5.04
N SER A 587 24.30 29.31 5.44
CA SER A 587 25.26 29.14 6.52
C SER A 587 26.43 28.26 6.08
N ALA A 588 27.61 28.51 6.64
CA ALA A 588 28.73 27.61 6.53
C ALA A 588 29.24 27.26 7.93
N ASN A 589 29.49 25.98 8.17
CA ASN A 589 30.17 25.55 9.38
C ASN A 589 31.63 25.26 9.05
N VAL A 590 32.55 25.94 9.74
CA VAL A 590 34.00 25.77 9.62
C VAL A 590 34.51 25.02 10.82
N HIS A 591 35.09 23.85 10.61
CA HIS A 591 35.68 23.03 11.67
C HIS A 591 37.20 23.02 11.57
N ASN A 592 37.86 23.15 12.72
CA ASN A 592 39.31 23.15 12.85
C ASN A 592 39.78 21.92 13.65
N TYR A 593 40.28 20.89 12.97
CA TYR A 593 40.84 19.68 13.61
C TYR A 593 42.30 19.86 14.08
N LEU A 594 42.92 21.02 13.83
CA LEU A 594 44.29 21.29 14.28
C LEU A 594 44.32 21.49 15.80
N LYS A 595 45.50 21.24 16.39
CA LYS A 595 45.76 21.44 17.82
C LYS A 595 45.87 22.90 18.26
N ALA A 596 45.76 23.84 17.33
CA ALA A 596 45.91 25.27 17.56
C ALA A 596 44.71 26.03 17.00
N GLU A 597 44.34 27.12 17.66
CA GLU A 597 43.35 28.07 17.17
C GLU A 597 43.82 28.71 15.85
N LYS A 598 42.88 28.92 14.92
CA LYS A 598 43.16 29.51 13.61
C LYS A 598 42.17 30.63 13.29
N GLU A 599 42.69 31.74 12.78
CA GLU A 599 41.86 32.76 12.11
C GLU A 599 41.58 32.28 10.67
N VAL A 600 40.31 32.14 10.33
CA VAL A 600 39.84 31.64 9.03
C VAL A 600 39.08 32.74 8.31
N THR A 601 39.45 33.03 7.07
CA THR A 601 38.66 33.90 6.18
C THR A 601 37.68 33.04 5.39
N VAL A 602 36.39 33.29 5.56
CA VAL A 602 35.31 32.55 4.92
C VAL A 602 34.62 33.45 3.89
N THR A 603 34.55 32.98 2.64
CA THR A 603 33.99 33.72 1.51
C THR A 603 32.87 32.94 0.85
N LEU A 604 31.70 33.57 0.69
CA LEU A 604 30.59 33.05 -0.10
C LEU A 604 30.64 33.63 -1.52
N GLN A 605 30.47 32.79 -2.53
CA GLN A 605 30.37 33.15 -3.94
C GLN A 605 29.06 32.64 -4.50
N LEU A 606 28.31 33.52 -5.16
CA LEU A 606 27.00 33.23 -5.75
C LEU A 606 27.11 33.32 -7.28
N GLY A 607 26.54 32.35 -7.98
CA GLY A 607 26.49 32.29 -9.44
C GLY A 607 25.11 31.87 -9.96
N GLY A 608 24.88 32.00 -11.26
CA GLY A 608 23.61 31.65 -11.91
C GLY A 608 22.57 32.77 -11.96
N ASN A 609 22.86 33.97 -11.43
CA ASN A 609 21.99 35.15 -11.43
C ASN A 609 20.61 34.97 -10.76
N CYS A 610 20.47 33.97 -9.86
CA CYS A 610 19.23 33.74 -9.12
C CYS A 610 19.24 34.32 -7.69
N LEU A 611 20.42 34.62 -7.14
CA LEU A 611 20.62 35.01 -5.74
C LEU A 611 21.38 36.34 -5.65
N GLU A 612 20.87 37.25 -4.83
CA GLU A 612 21.51 38.53 -4.53
C GLU A 612 21.90 38.62 -3.04
N PRO A 613 23.14 39.00 -2.72
CA PRO A 613 23.58 39.14 -1.34
C PRO A 613 22.97 40.38 -0.69
N MET A 614 22.54 40.26 0.57
CA MET A 614 22.04 41.40 1.36
C MET A 614 23.11 41.99 2.29
N ALA A 615 24.27 41.36 2.39
CA ALA A 615 25.38 41.73 3.27
C ALA A 615 26.73 41.37 2.64
N ASN A 616 27.83 41.73 3.32
CA ASN A 616 29.19 41.37 2.89
C ASN A 616 29.37 39.84 2.86
N LEU A 617 29.89 39.33 1.74
CA LEU A 617 30.10 37.90 1.50
C LEU A 617 31.40 37.35 2.10
N VAL A 618 32.29 38.23 2.59
CA VAL A 618 33.55 37.85 3.23
C VAL A 618 33.47 38.11 4.73
N GLN A 619 33.76 37.09 5.55
CA GLN A 619 33.83 37.21 7.01
C GLN A 619 35.10 36.54 7.54
N LYS A 620 35.68 37.11 8.61
CA LYS A 620 36.81 36.51 9.34
C LYS A 620 36.34 35.98 10.68
N VAL A 621 36.68 34.73 11.00
CA VAL A 621 36.28 34.07 12.25
C VAL A 621 37.46 33.35 12.90
N SER A 622 37.55 33.43 14.22
CA SER A 622 38.52 32.64 15.00
C SER A 622 37.90 31.31 15.41
N VAL A 623 38.54 30.21 15.02
CA VAL A 623 38.06 28.83 15.26
C VAL A 623 39.02 28.12 16.21
N PRO A 624 38.60 27.84 17.46
CA PRO A 624 39.43 27.13 18.44
C PRO A 624 39.83 25.72 17.99
N SER A 625 40.88 25.17 18.60
CA SER A 625 41.35 23.81 18.37
C SER A 625 40.26 22.77 18.64
N GLY A 626 39.95 21.93 17.66
CA GLY A 626 38.95 20.85 17.78
C GLY A 626 37.50 21.34 17.83
N ALA A 627 37.24 22.63 17.58
CA ALA A 627 35.92 23.24 17.62
C ALA A 627 35.45 23.63 16.22
N ASP A 628 34.18 23.99 16.12
CA ASP A 628 33.57 24.55 14.93
C ASP A 628 33.01 25.96 15.16
N ARG A 629 32.88 26.72 14.06
CA ARG A 629 32.26 28.04 14.04
C ARG A 629 31.34 28.18 12.83
N ARG A 630 30.12 28.63 13.11
CA ARG A 630 29.10 28.97 12.12
C ARG A 630 29.27 30.39 11.59
N VAL A 631 29.10 30.56 10.28
CA VAL A 631 29.05 31.83 9.57
C VAL A 631 27.76 31.91 8.76
N ASP A 632 27.03 33.02 8.86
CA ASP A 632 25.72 33.19 8.24
C ASP A 632 25.72 34.38 7.25
N TRP A 633 25.03 34.21 6.11
CA TRP A 633 24.77 35.26 5.11
C TRP A 633 23.30 35.26 4.71
N ARG A 634 22.67 36.44 4.69
CA ARG A 634 21.32 36.62 4.16
C ARG A 634 21.38 36.92 2.66
N VAL A 635 20.60 36.18 1.88
CA VAL A 635 20.48 36.34 0.43
C VAL A 635 19.01 36.43 0.02
N LYS A 636 18.72 37.15 -1.06
CA LYS A 636 17.40 37.26 -1.66
C LYS A 636 17.35 36.48 -2.98
N VAL A 637 16.27 35.75 -3.22
CA VAL A 637 16.06 35.00 -4.46
C VAL A 637 15.37 35.91 -5.48
N THR A 638 16.04 36.22 -6.59
CA THR A 638 15.58 37.21 -7.58
C THR A 638 15.12 36.61 -8.90
N GLY A 639 15.51 35.38 -9.24
CA GLY A 639 15.18 34.74 -10.51
C GLY A 639 15.00 33.22 -10.42
N GLU A 640 14.44 32.65 -11.49
CA GLU A 640 14.34 31.20 -11.70
C GLU A 640 15.57 30.66 -12.45
N GLY A 641 15.89 29.38 -12.28
CA GLY A 641 17.02 28.73 -12.95
C GLY A 641 17.82 27.81 -12.03
N GLU A 642 19.14 27.77 -12.21
CA GLU A 642 20.06 27.01 -11.36
C GLU A 642 20.95 27.98 -10.56
N ALA A 643 20.77 28.03 -9.25
CA ALA A 643 21.63 28.79 -8.36
C ALA A 643 22.91 27.99 -8.04
N VAL A 644 24.07 28.65 -8.19
CA VAL A 644 25.37 28.07 -7.83
C VAL A 644 25.86 28.74 -6.55
N VAL A 645 26.07 27.97 -5.49
CA VAL A 645 26.55 28.46 -4.20
C VAL A 645 27.90 27.82 -3.88
N ARG A 646 28.92 28.64 -3.70
CA ARG A 646 30.27 28.20 -3.36
C ARG A 646 30.76 28.87 -2.09
N VAL A 647 31.31 28.10 -1.16
CA VAL A 647 31.95 28.62 0.05
C VAL A 647 33.44 28.24 0.05
N LEU A 648 34.29 29.21 0.39
CA LEU A 648 35.74 29.07 0.56
C LEU A 648 36.10 29.38 2.01
N ALA A 649 36.97 28.59 2.62
CA ALA A 649 37.57 28.82 3.93
C ALA A 649 39.09 28.75 3.81
N ILE A 650 39.81 29.81 4.21
CA ILE A 650 41.27 29.94 4.06
C ILE A 650 41.89 30.32 5.40
N ALA A 651 42.90 29.57 5.85
CA ALA A 651 43.62 29.79 7.11
C ALA A 651 45.13 29.52 6.96
N GLY A 652 45.88 30.51 6.46
CA GLY A 652 47.32 30.37 6.18
C GLY A 652 47.57 29.37 5.05
N GLU A 653 48.22 28.24 5.37
CA GLU A 653 48.50 27.16 4.41
C GLU A 653 47.32 26.18 4.22
N GLU A 654 46.35 26.19 5.15
CA GLU A 654 45.18 25.30 5.11
C GLU A 654 44.01 25.97 4.39
N SER A 655 43.33 25.22 3.54
CA SER A 655 42.14 25.73 2.84
C SER A 655 41.18 24.63 2.40
N ASP A 656 39.89 24.98 2.34
CA ASP A 656 38.83 24.12 1.84
C ASP A 656 37.77 24.93 1.09
N ALA A 657 37.21 24.33 0.05
CA ALA A 657 36.16 24.95 -0.73
C ALA A 657 35.11 23.92 -1.15
N MET A 658 33.84 24.34 -1.15
CA MET A 658 32.70 23.49 -1.48
C MET A 658 31.75 24.25 -2.42
N GLU A 659 31.32 23.61 -3.50
CA GLU A 659 30.34 24.15 -4.46
C GLU A 659 29.12 23.23 -4.54
N MET A 660 27.91 23.82 -4.54
CA MET A 660 26.65 23.12 -4.74
C MET A 660 25.75 23.89 -5.73
N ARG A 661 24.85 23.14 -6.37
CA ARG A 661 23.88 23.64 -7.35
C ARG A 661 22.47 23.33 -6.87
N PHE A 662 21.58 24.30 -6.96
CA PHE A 662 20.20 24.19 -6.47
C PHE A 662 19.21 24.73 -7.51
N PRO A 663 18.05 24.08 -7.71
CA PRO A 663 17.00 24.64 -8.53
C PRO A 663 16.38 25.86 -7.84
N ALA A 664 16.12 26.91 -8.62
CA ALA A 664 15.37 28.09 -8.21
C ALA A 664 14.06 28.16 -9.02
N TYR A 665 12.93 28.07 -8.33
CA TYR A 665 11.60 28.14 -8.92
C TYR A 665 11.06 29.57 -8.91
N ILE A 666 10.18 29.88 -9.87
CA ILE A 666 9.47 31.16 -9.86
C ILE A 666 8.36 31.18 -8.81
N HIS A 667 8.09 32.35 -8.24
CA HIS A 667 6.93 32.60 -7.38
C HIS A 667 5.68 32.76 -8.26
N GLY A 668 5.04 31.65 -8.57
CA GLY A 668 3.84 31.63 -9.38
C GLY A 668 3.41 30.21 -9.70
N MET A 669 2.24 30.08 -10.31
CA MET A 669 1.77 28.78 -10.77
C MET A 669 0.89 28.89 -12.00
N LEU A 670 0.83 27.82 -12.78
CA LEU A 670 -0.21 27.63 -13.79
C LEU A 670 -1.54 27.35 -13.08
N LYS A 671 -2.43 28.34 -13.10
CA LYS A 671 -3.78 28.30 -12.51
C LYS A 671 -4.81 28.12 -13.61
N GLN A 672 -5.81 27.25 -13.40
CA GLN A 672 -6.94 27.06 -14.31
C GLN A 672 -8.25 27.31 -13.58
N ASP A 673 -8.91 28.42 -13.87
CA ASP A 673 -10.28 28.68 -13.46
C ASP A 673 -11.24 27.99 -14.43
N SER A 674 -12.21 27.26 -13.90
CA SER A 674 -13.12 26.43 -14.68
C SER A 674 -14.56 26.79 -14.32
N PHE A 675 -15.38 27.03 -15.34
CA PHE A 675 -16.75 27.49 -15.20
C PHE A 675 -17.68 26.61 -16.02
N SER A 676 -18.91 26.46 -15.54
CA SER A 676 -19.94 25.71 -16.25
C SER A 676 -21.25 26.49 -16.29
N GLY A 677 -22.01 26.33 -17.38
CA GLY A 677 -23.29 27.00 -17.54
C GLY A 677 -24.20 26.31 -18.55
N VAL A 678 -25.45 26.77 -18.56
CA VAL A 678 -26.47 26.28 -19.48
C VAL A 678 -27.41 27.43 -19.88
N VAL A 679 -27.60 27.62 -21.18
CA VAL A 679 -28.71 28.40 -21.73
C VAL A 679 -29.92 27.50 -21.77
N ARG A 680 -30.82 27.67 -20.80
CA ARG A 680 -32.05 26.87 -20.69
C ARG A 680 -33.02 27.16 -21.84
N PRO A 681 -33.95 26.24 -22.19
CA PRO A 681 -34.89 26.47 -23.29
C PRO A 681 -35.79 27.70 -23.12
N ASP A 682 -36.11 28.07 -21.89
CA ASP A 682 -36.88 29.25 -21.48
C ASP A 682 -36.06 30.55 -21.42
N LYS A 683 -34.73 30.46 -21.56
CA LYS A 683 -33.82 31.60 -21.56
C LYS A 683 -33.18 31.81 -22.94
N GLN A 684 -32.67 33.01 -23.18
CA GLN A 684 -32.01 33.39 -24.44
C GLN A 684 -30.49 33.52 -24.29
N SER A 685 -29.99 33.73 -23.07
CA SER A 685 -28.56 33.78 -22.79
C SER A 685 -28.21 33.30 -21.38
N ALA A 686 -26.93 33.00 -21.20
CA ALA A 686 -26.31 32.72 -19.91
C ALA A 686 -24.93 33.42 -19.88
N GLN A 687 -24.56 33.92 -18.70
CA GLN A 687 -23.35 34.72 -18.52
C GLN A 687 -22.45 34.12 -17.44
N VAL A 688 -21.14 34.24 -17.65
CA VAL A 688 -20.10 33.90 -16.68
C VAL A 688 -19.15 35.09 -16.60
N SER A 689 -18.91 35.58 -15.38
CA SER A 689 -17.89 36.60 -15.14
C SER A 689 -16.63 35.96 -14.56
N TYR A 690 -15.47 36.39 -15.05
CA TYR A 690 -14.17 35.97 -14.55
C TYR A 690 -13.20 37.15 -14.53
N THR A 691 -12.08 37.01 -13.84
CA THR A 691 -11.04 38.05 -13.76
C THR A 691 -9.73 37.46 -14.21
N VAL A 692 -9.06 38.14 -15.14
CA VAL A 692 -7.72 37.79 -15.61
C VAL A 692 -6.71 38.64 -14.82
N PRO A 693 -5.74 38.04 -14.11
CA PRO A 693 -4.80 38.78 -13.29
C PRO A 693 -3.84 39.63 -14.12
N GLU A 694 -3.47 40.81 -13.63
CA GLU A 694 -2.48 41.69 -14.28
C GLU A 694 -1.07 41.09 -14.15
N GLU A 695 -0.72 40.62 -12.95
CA GLU A 695 0.54 39.93 -12.65
C GLU A 695 0.53 38.49 -13.19
N ARG A 696 0.85 38.30 -14.47
CA ARG A 696 0.89 36.98 -15.12
C ARG A 696 1.96 36.88 -16.21
N ARG A 697 2.28 35.66 -16.64
CA ARG A 697 2.97 35.43 -17.91
C ARG A 697 1.96 35.45 -19.05
N ILE A 698 1.94 36.54 -19.82
CA ILE A 698 0.96 36.78 -20.89
C ILE A 698 0.91 35.62 -21.89
N ASN A 699 2.06 35.10 -22.33
CA ASN A 699 2.12 34.03 -23.33
C ASN A 699 1.54 32.68 -22.85
N ASP A 700 1.38 32.50 -21.53
CA ASP A 700 0.80 31.29 -20.93
C ASP A 700 -0.72 31.44 -20.69
N SER A 701 -1.32 32.58 -21.07
CA SER A 701 -2.76 32.83 -20.97
C SER A 701 -3.54 32.11 -22.08
N ARG A 702 -4.63 31.43 -21.69
CA ARG A 702 -5.56 30.76 -22.60
C ARG A 702 -6.98 30.80 -22.06
N LEU A 703 -7.92 31.26 -22.88
CA LEU A 703 -9.36 31.12 -22.64
C LEU A 703 -9.92 30.10 -23.64
N GLU A 704 -10.60 29.07 -23.16
CA GLU A 704 -11.27 28.08 -23.99
C GLU A 704 -12.72 27.90 -23.55
N VAL A 705 -13.67 28.07 -24.48
CA VAL A 705 -15.10 27.88 -24.27
C VAL A 705 -15.58 26.73 -25.16
N ARG A 706 -16.20 25.72 -24.56
CA ARG A 706 -16.81 24.58 -25.27
C ARG A 706 -18.30 24.58 -25.04
N TYR A 707 -19.09 24.33 -26.07
CA TYR A 707 -20.56 24.30 -25.96
C TYR A 707 -21.18 23.14 -26.73
N SER A 708 -22.30 22.62 -26.26
CA SER A 708 -23.06 21.55 -26.90
C SER A 708 -24.58 21.79 -26.78
N PRO A 709 -25.36 21.56 -27.84
CA PRO A 709 -26.82 21.63 -27.82
C PRO A 709 -27.48 20.42 -27.11
N THR A 710 -26.72 19.35 -26.85
CA THR A 710 -27.23 18.16 -26.16
C THR A 710 -26.14 17.46 -25.34
N LEU A 711 -26.53 16.92 -24.19
CA LEU A 711 -25.65 16.10 -23.36
C LEU A 711 -25.64 14.62 -23.81
N ALA A 712 -26.67 14.17 -24.54
CA ALA A 712 -26.85 12.76 -24.89
C ALA A 712 -26.01 12.29 -26.10
N GLY A 713 -25.27 13.19 -26.75
CA GLY A 713 -24.33 12.82 -27.82
C GLY A 713 -23.22 11.85 -27.38
N ALA A 714 -22.91 11.82 -26.08
CA ALA A 714 -21.94 10.93 -25.45
C ALA A 714 -22.42 9.47 -25.28
N LEU A 715 -23.69 9.16 -25.60
CA LEU A 715 -24.26 7.80 -25.54
C LEU A 715 -23.47 6.80 -26.42
N VAL A 716 -22.95 7.29 -27.55
CA VAL A 716 -22.26 6.50 -28.56
C VAL A 716 -20.94 5.91 -28.02
N ASP A 717 -20.30 6.57 -27.06
CA ASP A 717 -19.01 6.19 -26.50
C ASP A 717 -19.10 4.99 -25.53
N ALA A 718 -20.30 4.70 -25.00
CA ALA A 718 -20.53 3.65 -24.01
C ALA A 718 -20.81 2.27 -24.60
N LEU A 719 -21.19 2.21 -25.88
CA LEU A 719 -21.66 1.00 -26.54
C LEU A 719 -20.58 -0.10 -26.71
N PRO A 720 -19.31 0.21 -27.04
CA PRO A 720 -18.29 -0.84 -27.26
C PRO A 720 -18.12 -1.79 -26.06
N TYR A 721 -18.21 -1.26 -24.83
CA TYR A 721 -18.08 -2.05 -23.60
C TYR A 721 -19.15 -3.15 -23.50
N LEU A 722 -20.39 -2.83 -23.86
CA LEU A 722 -21.51 -3.78 -23.81
C LEU A 722 -21.36 -4.89 -24.84
N VAL A 723 -20.86 -4.55 -26.02
CA VAL A 723 -20.72 -5.46 -27.17
C VAL A 723 -19.61 -6.49 -26.92
N GLU A 724 -18.45 -6.05 -26.42
CA GLU A 724 -17.28 -6.90 -26.23
C GLU A 724 -17.25 -7.67 -24.90
N TYR A 725 -18.22 -7.45 -24.00
CA TYR A 725 -18.27 -8.12 -22.70
C TYR A 725 -18.28 -9.65 -22.85
N PRO A 726 -17.33 -10.42 -22.28
CA PRO A 726 -17.01 -11.78 -22.78
C PRO A 726 -17.93 -12.89 -22.28
N TYR A 727 -18.87 -12.58 -21.38
CA TYR A 727 -19.71 -13.58 -20.70
C TYR A 727 -21.12 -13.64 -21.31
N GLY A 728 -21.85 -14.75 -21.08
CA GLY A 728 -23.10 -15.09 -21.78
C GLY A 728 -24.26 -15.46 -20.87
N CYS A 729 -24.35 -14.90 -19.65
CA CYS A 729 -25.56 -15.07 -18.84
C CYS A 729 -26.76 -14.37 -19.52
N THR A 730 -27.99 -14.71 -19.12
CA THR A 730 -29.20 -14.23 -19.80
C THR A 730 -29.30 -12.70 -19.86
N GLU A 731 -28.94 -11.99 -18.79
CA GLU A 731 -28.93 -10.51 -18.77
C GLU A 731 -27.86 -9.91 -19.69
N GLN A 732 -26.66 -10.50 -19.74
CA GLN A 732 -25.57 -10.04 -20.61
C GLN A 732 -25.90 -10.24 -22.09
N THR A 733 -26.53 -11.36 -22.44
CA THR A 733 -26.99 -11.62 -23.82
C THR A 733 -27.93 -10.52 -24.29
N LEU A 734 -28.85 -10.07 -23.42
CA LEU A 734 -29.77 -8.97 -23.71
C LEU A 734 -29.04 -7.62 -23.84
N ASN A 735 -28.20 -7.29 -22.85
CA ASN A 735 -27.52 -5.99 -22.76
C ASN A 735 -26.42 -5.79 -23.82
N ARG A 736 -25.99 -6.85 -24.52
CA ARG A 736 -25.10 -6.77 -25.69
C ARG A 736 -25.71 -6.05 -26.89
N PHE A 737 -27.02 -6.18 -27.12
CA PHE A 737 -27.63 -5.66 -28.35
C PHE A 737 -28.71 -4.59 -28.13
N VAL A 738 -29.51 -4.66 -27.05
CA VAL A 738 -30.65 -3.75 -26.86
C VAL A 738 -30.21 -2.27 -26.80
N PRO A 739 -29.19 -1.87 -26.01
CA PRO A 739 -28.74 -0.48 -25.96
C PRO A 739 -28.17 0.02 -27.31
N THR A 740 -27.52 -0.87 -28.07
CA THR A 740 -27.00 -0.56 -29.41
C THR A 740 -28.14 -0.30 -30.39
N VAL A 741 -29.20 -1.12 -30.36
CA VAL A 741 -30.40 -0.91 -31.20
C VAL A 741 -31.09 0.41 -30.86
N ILE A 742 -31.29 0.71 -29.58
CA ILE A 742 -31.89 1.98 -29.14
C ILE A 742 -31.09 3.17 -29.68
N THR A 743 -29.76 3.13 -29.49
CA THR A 743 -28.89 4.23 -29.93
C THR A 743 -28.85 4.36 -31.46
N GLN A 744 -28.70 3.26 -32.20
CA GLN A 744 -28.70 3.27 -33.66
C GLN A 744 -30.03 3.80 -34.21
N ARG A 745 -31.17 3.37 -33.63
CA ARG A 745 -32.49 3.83 -34.06
C ARG A 745 -32.69 5.32 -33.84
N ILE A 746 -32.16 5.87 -32.73
CA ILE A 746 -32.15 7.30 -32.48
C ILE A 746 -31.31 8.02 -33.55
N LEU A 747 -30.07 7.59 -33.79
CA LEU A 747 -29.20 8.17 -34.82
C LEU A 747 -29.83 8.15 -36.22
N GLN A 748 -30.50 7.05 -36.59
CA GLN A 748 -31.26 6.94 -37.84
C GLN A 748 -32.44 7.91 -37.90
N LYS A 749 -33.23 8.04 -36.82
CA LYS A 749 -34.35 8.99 -36.73
C LYS A 749 -33.90 10.45 -36.80
N LEU A 750 -32.67 10.73 -36.38
CA LEU A 750 -32.04 12.05 -36.48
C LEU A 750 -31.61 12.39 -37.92
N GLY A 751 -31.63 11.44 -38.86
CA GLY A 751 -31.22 11.64 -40.25
C GLY A 751 -29.72 11.81 -40.43
N VAL A 752 -28.91 11.41 -39.45
CA VAL A 752 -27.45 11.59 -39.48
C VAL A 752 -26.79 10.41 -40.19
N ASN A 753 -25.83 10.69 -41.07
CA ASN A 753 -25.04 9.64 -41.71
C ASN A 753 -24.06 8.99 -40.72
N LEU A 754 -24.27 7.71 -40.43
CA LEU A 754 -23.48 6.95 -39.46
C LEU A 754 -21.97 6.90 -39.81
N LYS A 755 -21.60 6.87 -41.09
CA LYS A 755 -20.20 6.87 -41.54
C LYS A 755 -19.53 8.22 -41.29
N ASP A 756 -20.24 9.31 -41.55
CA ASP A 756 -19.71 10.66 -41.35
C ASP A 756 -19.46 10.96 -39.85
N ILE A 757 -20.30 10.42 -38.96
CA ILE A 757 -20.11 10.49 -37.50
C ILE A 757 -18.87 9.69 -37.08
N GLN A 758 -18.69 8.49 -37.63
CA GLN A 758 -17.54 7.62 -37.34
C GLN A 758 -16.21 8.31 -37.69
N GLU A 759 -16.17 9.07 -38.78
CA GLU A 759 -14.97 9.77 -39.26
C GLU A 759 -14.70 11.11 -38.55
N LYS A 760 -15.74 11.83 -38.12
CA LYS A 760 -15.59 13.20 -37.59
C LYS A 760 -15.41 13.30 -36.07
N ARG A 761 -15.68 12.25 -35.27
CA ARG A 761 -15.47 12.15 -33.79
C ARG A 761 -15.32 13.49 -33.06
N THR A 762 -16.32 14.35 -33.19
CA THR A 762 -16.34 15.64 -32.51
C THR A 762 -16.64 15.35 -31.05
N ASN A 763 -15.79 15.82 -30.13
CA ASN A 763 -15.99 15.59 -28.71
C ASN A 763 -17.20 16.39 -28.23
N LEU A 764 -18.34 15.71 -28.03
CA LEU A 764 -19.58 16.32 -27.55
C LEU A 764 -19.60 16.49 -26.02
N ASN A 765 -18.63 15.93 -25.31
CA ASN A 765 -18.43 16.21 -23.90
C ASN A 765 -17.67 17.52 -23.74
N ALA A 766 -18.39 18.59 -23.43
CA ALA A 766 -17.83 19.92 -23.22
C ALA A 766 -16.82 20.00 -22.04
N GLN A 767 -16.71 18.96 -21.20
CA GLN A 767 -15.77 18.91 -20.08
C GLN A 767 -14.34 18.46 -20.46
N GLU A 768 -14.20 17.71 -21.55
CA GLU A 768 -12.90 17.14 -21.95
C GLU A 768 -12.13 18.16 -22.79
N ILE A 769 -10.88 18.47 -22.44
CA ILE A 769 -10.02 19.41 -23.18
C ILE A 769 -9.04 18.67 -24.12
N GLY A 770 -8.46 19.38 -25.09
CA GLY A 770 -7.45 18.84 -26.02
C GLY A 770 -8.00 18.25 -27.33
N ASP A 771 -7.10 17.69 -28.15
CA ASP A 771 -7.43 17.11 -29.47
C ASP A 771 -8.13 15.75 -29.32
N ALA A 772 -9.35 15.65 -29.85
CA ALA A 772 -10.17 14.44 -29.80
C ALA A 772 -9.52 13.23 -30.52
N LYS A 773 -8.76 13.47 -31.61
CA LYS A 773 -8.10 12.42 -32.39
C LYS A 773 -6.89 11.82 -31.66
N GLU A 774 -6.08 12.64 -31.00
CA GLU A 774 -4.95 12.16 -30.20
C GLU A 774 -5.41 11.35 -28.98
N ARG A 775 -6.50 11.77 -28.31
CA ARG A 775 -7.10 11.00 -27.22
C ARG A 775 -7.67 9.66 -27.70
N ALA A 776 -8.37 9.65 -28.83
CA ALA A 776 -8.90 8.41 -29.43
C ALA A 776 -7.79 7.38 -29.75
N LYS A 777 -6.57 7.81 -30.07
CA LYS A 777 -5.42 6.92 -30.29
C LYS A 777 -4.93 6.23 -28.99
N GLY A 778 -5.09 6.88 -27.84
CA GLY A 778 -4.68 6.35 -26.53
C GLY A 778 -5.63 5.29 -25.96
N TRP A 779 -6.89 5.29 -26.40
CA TRP A 779 -7.93 4.36 -25.92
C TRP A 779 -7.99 3.09 -26.78
N LYS A 780 -6.91 2.29 -26.80
CA LYS A 780 -6.86 1.01 -27.52
C LYS A 780 -7.41 -0.16 -26.69
N ARG A 781 -8.68 -0.11 -26.28
CA ARG A 781 -9.33 -1.28 -25.66
C ARG A 781 -10.34 -1.97 -26.57
N PHE A 782 -11.03 -1.20 -27.42
CA PHE A 782 -12.09 -1.71 -28.30
C PHE A 782 -11.89 -1.19 -29.74
N PRO A 783 -11.45 -2.03 -30.69
CA PRO A 783 -11.13 -1.60 -32.05
C PRO A 783 -12.37 -1.27 -32.90
N ARG A 784 -13.57 -1.68 -32.46
CA ARG A 784 -14.82 -1.63 -33.24
C ARG A 784 -16.00 -1.14 -32.40
N ASN A 785 -16.87 -0.28 -32.97
CA ASN A 785 -18.15 0.10 -32.38
C ASN A 785 -19.26 -0.26 -33.38
N PRO A 786 -20.10 -1.28 -33.11
CA PRO A 786 -21.05 -1.80 -34.09
C PRO A 786 -22.18 -0.84 -34.42
N VAL A 787 -22.44 0.20 -33.59
CA VAL A 787 -23.56 1.13 -33.80
C VAL A 787 -23.52 1.83 -35.17
N PHE A 788 -22.32 1.96 -35.76
CA PHE A 788 -22.12 2.61 -37.05
C PHE A 788 -22.28 1.67 -38.26
N ASP A 789 -22.43 0.36 -38.05
CA ASP A 789 -22.59 -0.67 -39.09
C ASP A 789 -23.96 -1.37 -38.92
N GLU A 790 -24.89 -1.08 -39.84
CA GLU A 790 -26.25 -1.62 -39.76
C GLU A 790 -26.30 -3.14 -39.92
N ASP A 791 -25.43 -3.72 -40.74
CA ASP A 791 -25.45 -5.16 -41.01
C ASP A 791 -24.85 -5.93 -39.83
N GLU A 792 -23.85 -5.35 -39.17
CA GLU A 792 -23.33 -5.86 -37.91
C GLU A 792 -24.37 -5.83 -36.79
N VAL A 793 -25.12 -4.73 -36.63
CA VAL A 793 -26.19 -4.65 -35.63
C VAL A 793 -27.29 -5.67 -35.92
N LYS A 794 -27.70 -5.84 -37.18
CA LYS A 794 -28.68 -6.88 -37.56
C LYS A 794 -28.19 -8.28 -37.19
N ALA A 795 -26.94 -8.61 -37.49
CA ALA A 795 -26.35 -9.90 -37.15
C ALA A 795 -26.31 -10.13 -35.63
N MET A 796 -25.92 -9.09 -34.87
CA MET A 796 -25.87 -9.13 -33.41
C MET A 796 -27.26 -9.31 -32.79
N VAL A 797 -28.27 -8.62 -33.30
CA VAL A 797 -29.66 -8.76 -32.86
C VAL A 797 -30.17 -10.18 -33.13
N ALA A 798 -29.95 -10.71 -34.34
CA ALA A 798 -30.38 -12.06 -34.69
C ALA A 798 -29.75 -13.11 -33.76
N ALA A 799 -28.44 -13.01 -33.50
CA ALA A 799 -27.74 -13.90 -32.57
C ALA A 799 -28.25 -13.77 -31.12
N GLY A 800 -28.47 -12.53 -30.65
CA GLY A 800 -28.98 -12.26 -29.30
C GLY A 800 -30.39 -12.81 -29.08
N ILE A 801 -31.29 -12.62 -30.05
CA ILE A 801 -32.66 -13.15 -30.02
C ILE A 801 -32.66 -14.69 -30.05
N GLN A 802 -31.85 -15.30 -30.92
CA GLN A 802 -31.72 -16.76 -30.97
C GLN A 802 -31.21 -17.34 -29.65
N ALA A 803 -30.21 -16.69 -29.02
CA ALA A 803 -29.69 -17.10 -27.73
C ALA A 803 -30.74 -16.96 -26.61
N LEU A 804 -31.45 -15.83 -26.52
CA LEU A 804 -32.51 -15.63 -25.54
C LEU A 804 -33.66 -16.62 -25.72
N GLN A 805 -33.99 -17.00 -26.96
CA GLN A 805 -34.99 -18.03 -27.24
C GLN A 805 -34.54 -19.40 -26.71
N GLY A 806 -33.27 -19.77 -26.91
CA GLY A 806 -32.70 -21.00 -26.35
C GLY A 806 -32.57 -20.99 -24.82
N GLN A 807 -32.57 -19.80 -24.20
CA GLN A 807 -32.51 -19.62 -22.75
C GLN A 807 -33.89 -19.60 -22.07
N GLN A 808 -34.99 -19.51 -22.83
CA GLN A 808 -36.35 -19.50 -22.27
C GLN A 808 -36.76 -20.90 -21.80
N LEU A 809 -37.18 -21.02 -20.55
CA LEU A 809 -37.61 -22.31 -19.98
C LEU A 809 -39.01 -22.69 -20.46
N SER A 810 -39.42 -23.95 -20.21
CA SER A 810 -40.71 -24.48 -20.65
C SER A 810 -41.90 -23.75 -20.03
N ASP A 811 -41.75 -23.23 -18.80
CA ASP A 811 -42.77 -22.44 -18.12
C ASP A 811 -42.91 -21.01 -18.68
N GLY A 812 -42.04 -20.60 -19.62
CA GLY A 812 -42.08 -19.30 -20.28
C GLY A 812 -41.19 -18.23 -19.65
N GLY A 813 -40.62 -18.48 -18.46
CA GLY A 813 -39.69 -17.56 -17.80
C GLY A 813 -38.23 -17.80 -18.19
N TRP A 814 -37.34 -16.99 -17.60
CA TRP A 814 -35.89 -17.10 -17.77
C TRP A 814 -35.19 -17.25 -16.41
N GLY A 815 -34.18 -18.13 -16.39
CA GLY A 815 -33.21 -18.27 -15.31
C GLY A 815 -31.97 -17.40 -15.53
N TRP A 816 -31.02 -17.49 -14.59
CA TRP A 816 -29.74 -16.77 -14.68
C TRP A 816 -28.87 -17.29 -15.83
N PHE A 817 -28.91 -18.60 -16.09
CA PHE A 817 -28.28 -19.25 -17.23
C PHE A 817 -29.27 -20.16 -17.95
N SER A 818 -28.83 -20.84 -19.00
CA SER A 818 -29.53 -21.99 -19.59
C SER A 818 -28.80 -23.28 -19.24
N GLY A 819 -29.51 -24.28 -18.71
CA GLY A 819 -28.90 -25.57 -18.38
C GLY A 819 -29.85 -26.53 -17.67
N TYR A 820 -29.42 -27.76 -17.50
CA TYR A 820 -30.18 -28.77 -16.75
C TYR A 820 -30.35 -28.35 -15.29
N GLY A 821 -31.60 -28.29 -14.82
CA GLY A 821 -31.95 -27.91 -13.45
C GLY A 821 -32.21 -26.41 -13.22
N GLU A 822 -32.09 -25.58 -14.25
CA GLU A 822 -32.38 -24.15 -14.16
C GLU A 822 -33.88 -23.89 -13.87
N GLN A 823 -34.18 -22.82 -13.12
CA GLN A 823 -35.54 -22.38 -12.81
C GLN A 823 -35.73 -20.91 -13.18
N SER A 824 -36.95 -20.57 -13.58
CA SER A 824 -37.32 -19.19 -13.89
C SER A 824 -37.27 -18.33 -12.64
N TYR A 825 -36.54 -17.22 -12.71
CA TYR A 825 -36.40 -16.26 -11.62
C TYR A 825 -37.12 -14.95 -12.00
N PRO A 826 -37.94 -14.37 -11.10
CA PRO A 826 -38.75 -13.19 -11.41
C PRO A 826 -37.95 -11.98 -11.86
N HIS A 827 -36.78 -11.71 -11.25
CA HIS A 827 -35.95 -10.58 -11.65
C HIS A 827 -35.38 -10.77 -13.07
N THR A 828 -34.79 -11.93 -13.36
CA THR A 828 -34.20 -12.19 -14.69
C THR A 828 -35.28 -12.21 -15.77
N THR A 829 -36.43 -12.84 -15.48
CA THR A 829 -37.59 -12.84 -16.37
C THR A 829 -38.07 -11.40 -16.63
N ALA A 830 -38.16 -10.57 -15.59
CA ALA A 830 -38.51 -9.16 -15.69
C ALA A 830 -37.51 -8.37 -16.57
N VAL A 831 -36.20 -8.54 -16.36
CA VAL A 831 -35.16 -7.90 -17.19
C VAL A 831 -35.29 -8.28 -18.67
N VAL A 832 -35.46 -9.58 -18.97
CA VAL A 832 -35.60 -10.06 -20.36
C VAL A 832 -36.88 -9.53 -20.98
N VAL A 833 -38.02 -9.61 -20.28
CA VAL A 833 -39.29 -9.08 -20.79
C VAL A 833 -39.18 -7.58 -21.06
N HIS A 834 -38.59 -6.79 -20.15
CA HIS A 834 -38.34 -5.36 -20.35
C HIS A 834 -37.50 -5.10 -21.61
N GLY A 835 -36.35 -5.76 -21.76
CA GLY A 835 -35.50 -5.56 -22.94
C GLY A 835 -36.13 -6.02 -24.25
N LEU A 836 -36.93 -7.10 -24.25
CA LEU A 836 -37.69 -7.53 -25.43
C LEU A 836 -38.80 -6.52 -25.78
N GLN A 837 -39.46 -5.92 -24.79
CA GLN A 837 -40.42 -4.84 -25.02
C GLN A 837 -39.73 -3.63 -25.68
N LEU A 838 -38.57 -3.22 -25.16
CA LEU A 838 -37.77 -2.14 -25.77
C LEU A 838 -37.30 -2.48 -27.19
N ALA A 839 -36.85 -3.72 -27.42
CA ALA A 839 -36.45 -4.18 -28.75
C ALA A 839 -37.62 -4.10 -29.74
N LYS A 840 -38.81 -4.58 -29.34
CA LYS A 840 -40.04 -4.49 -30.14
C LYS A 840 -40.46 -3.04 -30.41
N GLN A 841 -40.32 -2.15 -29.43
CA GLN A 841 -40.59 -0.71 -29.59
C GLN A 841 -39.60 -0.01 -30.55
N ASN A 842 -38.44 -0.60 -30.78
CA ASN A 842 -37.42 -0.13 -31.72
C ASN A 842 -37.34 -1.02 -32.99
N ASP A 843 -38.49 -1.58 -33.39
CA ASP A 843 -38.69 -2.30 -34.66
C ASP A 843 -37.91 -3.62 -34.81
N VAL A 844 -37.44 -4.23 -33.71
CA VAL A 844 -36.86 -5.58 -33.73
C VAL A 844 -37.96 -6.63 -33.85
N VAL A 845 -37.83 -7.53 -34.82
CA VAL A 845 -38.74 -8.66 -35.01
C VAL A 845 -38.44 -9.74 -33.97
N LEU A 846 -39.44 -10.11 -33.17
CA LEU A 846 -39.35 -11.14 -32.15
C LEU A 846 -39.98 -12.47 -32.62
N PRO A 847 -39.46 -13.63 -32.18
CA PRO A 847 -40.10 -14.92 -32.40
C PRO A 847 -41.52 -14.95 -31.82
N ALA A 848 -42.45 -15.58 -32.54
CA ALA A 848 -43.85 -15.66 -32.14
C ALA A 848 -44.02 -16.34 -30.77
N GLY A 849 -44.78 -15.71 -29.86
CA GLY A 849 -45.10 -16.25 -28.54
C GLY A 849 -43.99 -16.14 -27.49
N MET A 850 -42.79 -15.70 -27.85
CA MET A 850 -41.65 -15.61 -26.92
C MET A 850 -41.92 -14.58 -25.81
N LEU A 851 -42.33 -13.37 -26.19
CA LEU A 851 -42.60 -12.28 -25.26
C LEU A 851 -43.88 -12.54 -24.45
N GLU A 852 -44.92 -13.05 -25.11
CA GLU A 852 -46.22 -13.32 -24.49
C GLU A 852 -46.11 -14.36 -23.36
N ARG A 853 -45.34 -15.44 -23.57
CA ARG A 853 -45.06 -16.45 -22.53
C ARG A 853 -44.35 -15.87 -21.30
N GLY A 854 -43.40 -14.96 -21.52
CA GLY A 854 -42.70 -14.25 -20.44
C GLY A 854 -43.63 -13.35 -19.63
N ILE A 855 -44.50 -12.60 -20.32
CA ILE A 855 -45.52 -11.74 -19.70
C ILE A 855 -46.49 -12.57 -18.86
N ASP A 856 -46.98 -13.70 -19.38
CA ASP A 856 -47.93 -14.54 -18.65
C ASP A 856 -47.29 -15.20 -17.42
N TRP A 857 -46.01 -15.54 -17.49
CA TRP A 857 -45.24 -15.98 -16.32
C TRP A 857 -45.19 -14.87 -15.24
N LEU A 858 -44.92 -13.62 -15.63
CA LEU A 858 -44.87 -12.48 -14.70
C LEU A 858 -46.24 -12.14 -14.10
N LYS A 859 -47.34 -12.24 -14.88
CA LYS A 859 -48.71 -12.11 -14.34
C LYS A 859 -48.99 -13.18 -13.28
N THR A 860 -48.61 -14.42 -13.56
CA THR A 860 -48.76 -15.54 -12.63
C THR A 860 -47.92 -15.35 -11.37
N TYR A 861 -46.72 -14.78 -11.49
CA TYR A 861 -45.91 -14.37 -10.36
C TYR A 861 -46.61 -13.29 -9.52
N GLN A 862 -47.04 -12.18 -10.13
CA GLN A 862 -47.69 -11.08 -9.43
C GLN A 862 -48.96 -11.52 -8.69
N ALA A 863 -49.79 -12.37 -9.30
CA ALA A 863 -50.99 -12.93 -8.65
C ALA A 863 -50.65 -13.79 -7.41
N ARG A 864 -49.54 -14.53 -7.43
CA ARG A 864 -49.05 -15.27 -6.26
C ARG A 864 -48.57 -14.32 -5.16
N GLU A 865 -47.88 -13.25 -5.53
CA GLU A 865 -47.39 -12.26 -4.57
C GLU A 865 -48.52 -11.47 -3.90
N THR A 866 -49.56 -11.06 -4.62
CA THR A 866 -50.73 -10.44 -3.98
C THR A 866 -51.45 -11.42 -3.05
N GLN A 867 -51.55 -12.70 -3.42
CA GLN A 867 -52.10 -13.73 -2.53
C GLN A 867 -51.26 -13.89 -1.25
N LYS A 868 -49.92 -13.85 -1.33
CA LYS A 868 -49.06 -13.89 -0.14
C LYS A 868 -49.27 -12.69 0.77
N ILE A 869 -49.51 -11.50 0.22
CA ILE A 869 -49.80 -10.30 1.01
C ILE A 869 -51.17 -10.42 1.68
N ARG A 870 -52.19 -10.92 0.97
CA ARG A 870 -53.51 -11.24 1.58
C ARG A 870 -53.39 -12.21 2.76
N ASN A 871 -52.60 -13.26 2.58
CA ASN A 871 -52.38 -14.27 3.60
C ASN A 871 -51.67 -13.74 4.87
N ALA A 872 -51.05 -12.55 4.82
CA ALA A 872 -50.34 -11.98 5.96
C ALA A 872 -51.29 -11.63 7.12
N ALA A 873 -52.52 -11.21 6.83
CA ALA A 873 -53.52 -10.89 7.84
C ALA A 873 -53.86 -12.12 8.72
N THR A 874 -53.89 -13.31 8.13
CA THR A 874 -54.19 -14.58 8.81
C THR A 874 -52.94 -15.42 9.11
N LYS A 875 -51.75 -14.96 8.70
CA LYS A 875 -50.47 -15.68 8.77
C LYS A 875 -50.50 -17.07 8.08
N THR A 876 -51.32 -17.23 7.05
CA THR A 876 -51.44 -18.50 6.29
C THR A 876 -50.24 -18.69 5.36
N LYS A 877 -49.47 -19.77 5.48
CA LYS A 877 -48.29 -19.98 4.61
C LYS A 877 -48.71 -20.40 3.18
N PRO A 878 -48.06 -19.87 2.11
CA PRO A 878 -47.03 -18.82 2.13
C PRO A 878 -47.65 -17.42 2.29
N TRP A 879 -46.99 -16.53 3.04
CA TRP A 879 -47.39 -15.13 3.21
C TRP A 879 -46.17 -14.19 3.22
N LYS A 880 -46.39 -12.89 2.95
CA LYS A 880 -45.40 -11.82 3.08
C LYS A 880 -46.07 -10.53 3.57
N GLN A 881 -45.43 -9.75 4.44
CA GLN A 881 -46.08 -8.57 5.07
C GLN A 881 -46.27 -7.40 4.10
N HIS A 882 -45.24 -7.14 3.30
CA HIS A 882 -45.14 -5.95 2.46
C HIS A 882 -44.86 -6.34 1.02
N ALA A 883 -45.29 -5.48 0.09
CA ALA A 883 -44.74 -5.46 -1.25
C ALA A 883 -43.29 -4.94 -1.22
N ASP A 884 -42.45 -5.47 -2.11
CA ASP A 884 -41.00 -5.20 -2.13
C ASP A 884 -40.52 -4.62 -3.49
N ASN A 885 -39.21 -4.37 -3.61
CA ASN A 885 -38.62 -3.79 -4.82
C ASN A 885 -38.80 -4.67 -6.07
N LEU A 886 -38.88 -6.00 -5.90
CA LEU A 886 -39.10 -6.92 -7.01
C LEU A 886 -40.54 -6.84 -7.51
N ASP A 887 -41.51 -6.72 -6.60
CA ASP A 887 -42.90 -6.47 -6.97
C ASP A 887 -43.04 -5.16 -7.74
N ALA A 888 -42.35 -4.09 -7.32
CA ALA A 888 -42.36 -2.80 -7.99
C ALA A 888 -41.83 -2.92 -9.44
N PHE A 889 -40.74 -3.67 -9.62
CA PHE A 889 -40.14 -3.90 -10.93
C PHE A 889 -41.07 -4.70 -11.86
N VAL A 890 -41.63 -5.81 -11.37
CA VAL A 890 -42.58 -6.63 -12.13
C VAL A 890 -43.84 -5.85 -12.46
N TYR A 891 -44.37 -5.06 -11.52
CA TYR A 891 -45.53 -4.19 -11.73
C TYR A 891 -45.27 -3.17 -12.85
N MET A 892 -44.14 -2.48 -12.84
CA MET A 892 -43.75 -1.53 -13.90
C MET A 892 -43.76 -2.20 -15.29
N ILE A 893 -43.14 -3.37 -15.43
CA ILE A 893 -43.03 -4.08 -16.71
C ILE A 893 -44.38 -4.58 -17.22
N LEU A 894 -45.26 -5.02 -16.32
CA LEU A 894 -46.62 -5.42 -16.69
C LEU A 894 -47.46 -4.19 -17.11
N MET A 895 -47.25 -3.02 -16.50
CA MET A 895 -47.90 -1.78 -16.92
C MET A 895 -47.51 -1.35 -18.34
N ASP A 896 -46.28 -1.60 -18.78
CA ASP A 896 -45.85 -1.27 -20.15
C ASP A 896 -46.61 -2.07 -21.23
N GLN A 897 -47.26 -3.18 -20.86
CA GLN A 897 -48.17 -3.97 -21.72
C GLN A 897 -49.65 -3.71 -21.46
N GLY A 898 -49.98 -2.75 -20.59
CA GLY A 898 -51.36 -2.47 -20.19
C GLY A 898 -51.99 -3.55 -19.30
N ALA A 899 -51.21 -4.45 -18.71
CA ALA A 899 -51.71 -5.53 -17.85
C ALA A 899 -51.92 -5.02 -16.40
N THR A 900 -53.01 -4.29 -16.15
CA THR A 900 -53.29 -3.61 -14.88
C THR A 900 -53.52 -4.57 -13.71
N ASN A 901 -53.07 -4.16 -12.52
CA ASN A 901 -53.35 -4.83 -11.24
C ASN A 901 -53.46 -3.79 -10.12
N ASP A 902 -54.68 -3.37 -9.82
CA ASP A 902 -54.96 -2.34 -8.82
C ASP A 902 -54.57 -2.77 -7.40
N GLU A 903 -54.75 -4.05 -7.08
CA GLU A 903 -54.39 -4.59 -5.76
C GLU A 903 -52.89 -4.50 -5.50
N MET A 904 -52.05 -4.89 -6.47
CA MET A 904 -50.60 -4.76 -6.35
C MET A 904 -50.17 -3.28 -6.29
N ARG A 905 -50.79 -2.41 -7.08
CA ARG A 905 -50.54 -0.95 -7.01
C ARG A 905 -50.79 -0.43 -5.60
N ASP A 906 -51.94 -0.78 -5.01
CA ASP A 906 -52.34 -0.26 -3.72
C ASP A 906 -51.42 -0.77 -2.60
N TYR A 907 -50.96 -2.03 -2.68
CA TYR A 907 -49.93 -2.56 -1.77
C TYR A 907 -48.58 -1.85 -1.92
N LEU A 908 -48.08 -1.67 -3.15
CA LEU A 908 -46.84 -0.95 -3.41
C LEU A 908 -46.92 0.50 -2.92
N TYR A 909 -48.06 1.16 -3.11
CA TYR A 909 -48.27 2.51 -2.60
C TYR A 909 -48.34 2.54 -1.08
N ARG A 910 -49.06 1.62 -0.44
CA ARG A 910 -49.11 1.47 1.02
C ARG A 910 -47.71 1.30 1.61
N ASP A 911 -46.92 0.41 1.02
CA ASP A 911 -45.61 -0.01 1.53
C ASP A 911 -44.44 0.85 0.99
N ARG A 912 -44.73 1.95 0.29
CA ARG A 912 -43.72 2.82 -0.37
C ARG A 912 -42.54 3.24 0.53
N ASN A 913 -42.73 3.34 1.84
CA ASN A 913 -41.66 3.70 2.79
C ASN A 913 -40.62 2.58 2.96
N HIS A 914 -40.97 1.33 2.66
CA HIS A 914 -40.08 0.17 2.68
C HIS A 914 -39.37 -0.09 1.33
N LEU A 915 -39.76 0.63 0.27
CA LEU A 915 -39.11 0.52 -1.04
C LEU A 915 -37.82 1.36 -1.05
N ALA A 916 -36.79 0.80 -1.68
CA ALA A 916 -35.59 1.56 -2.04
C ALA A 916 -35.97 2.69 -3.02
N VAL A 917 -35.14 3.72 -3.13
CA VAL A 917 -35.38 4.83 -4.08
C VAL A 917 -35.54 4.30 -5.51
N PHE A 918 -34.76 3.27 -5.84
CA PHE A 918 -34.88 2.47 -7.05
C PHE A 918 -36.31 1.93 -7.29
N GLY A 919 -36.88 1.20 -6.33
CA GLY A 919 -38.23 0.65 -6.41
C GLY A 919 -39.33 1.73 -6.44
N LYS A 920 -39.11 2.85 -5.74
CA LYS A 920 -40.02 4.02 -5.79
C LYS A 920 -40.09 4.60 -7.21
N ALA A 921 -38.97 4.72 -7.92
CA ALA A 921 -38.96 5.21 -9.29
C ALA A 921 -39.77 4.30 -10.24
N MET A 922 -39.64 2.98 -10.09
CA MET A 922 -40.43 1.99 -10.85
C MET A 922 -41.93 2.07 -10.55
N LEU A 923 -42.31 2.19 -9.28
CA LEU A 923 -43.70 2.44 -8.90
C LEU A 923 -44.22 3.74 -9.52
N GLY A 924 -43.42 4.82 -9.48
CA GLY A 924 -43.76 6.10 -10.12
C GLY A 924 -44.04 5.96 -11.61
N LEU A 925 -43.23 5.20 -12.34
CA LEU A 925 -43.43 4.93 -13.76
C LEU A 925 -44.77 4.20 -14.02
N GLY A 926 -45.09 3.20 -13.19
CA GLY A 926 -46.37 2.49 -13.27
C GLY A 926 -47.59 3.38 -12.93
N LEU A 927 -47.49 4.22 -11.90
CA LEU A 927 -48.54 5.18 -11.52
C LEU A 927 -48.78 6.22 -12.62
N HIS A 928 -47.71 6.73 -13.25
CA HIS A 928 -47.82 7.64 -14.39
C HIS A 928 -48.58 6.99 -15.55
N LYS A 929 -48.27 5.73 -15.88
CA LYS A 929 -48.96 4.97 -16.94
C LYS A 929 -50.46 4.80 -16.68
N GLN A 930 -50.86 4.68 -15.42
CA GLN A 930 -52.26 4.59 -14.99
C GLN A 930 -52.94 5.96 -14.76
N ASN A 931 -52.28 7.08 -15.05
CA ASN A 931 -52.77 8.43 -14.78
C ASN A 931 -53.12 8.71 -13.30
N GLN A 932 -52.40 8.09 -12.35
CA GLN A 932 -52.59 8.26 -10.91
C GLN A 932 -51.82 9.49 -10.38
N ALA A 933 -52.32 10.69 -10.66
CA ALA A 933 -51.61 11.95 -10.43
C ALA A 933 -51.24 12.21 -8.95
N GLU A 934 -52.17 12.02 -8.00
CA GLU A 934 -51.91 12.26 -6.58
C GLU A 934 -50.88 11.29 -5.97
N PRO A 935 -51.02 9.95 -6.12
CA PRO A 935 -49.99 9.00 -5.71
C PRO A 935 -48.63 9.27 -6.33
N LEU A 936 -48.59 9.60 -7.63
CA LEU A 936 -47.35 9.91 -8.34
C LEU A 936 -46.63 11.13 -7.74
N ALA A 937 -47.37 12.20 -7.44
CA ALA A 937 -46.80 13.40 -6.79
C ALA A 937 -46.24 13.09 -5.40
N MET A 938 -46.82 12.14 -4.66
CA MET A 938 -46.25 11.68 -3.39
C MET A 938 -44.95 10.90 -3.60
N ILE A 939 -44.90 9.99 -4.58
CA ILE A 939 -43.70 9.21 -4.89
C ILE A 939 -42.54 10.12 -5.34
N LEU A 940 -42.80 11.13 -6.17
CA LEU A 940 -41.79 12.13 -6.55
C LEU A 940 -41.22 12.84 -5.30
N ARG A 941 -42.08 13.31 -4.39
CA ARG A 941 -41.63 13.90 -3.11
C ARG A 941 -40.80 12.92 -2.27
N ASN A 942 -41.17 11.64 -2.25
CA ASN A 942 -40.41 10.61 -1.53
C ASN A 942 -39.06 10.26 -2.19
N ILE A 943 -38.85 10.57 -3.47
CA ILE A 943 -37.54 10.44 -4.13
C ILE A 943 -36.73 11.73 -3.91
N GLU A 944 -37.37 12.88 -4.06
CA GLU A 944 -36.72 14.21 -4.02
C GLU A 944 -36.13 14.58 -2.66
N GLN A 945 -36.58 13.96 -1.55
CA GLN A 945 -35.92 14.08 -0.25
C GLN A 945 -34.45 13.63 -0.26
N TYR A 946 -34.05 12.79 -1.22
CA TYR A 946 -32.66 12.35 -1.41
C TYR A 946 -31.91 13.18 -2.45
N LEU A 947 -32.57 14.10 -3.15
CA LEU A 947 -31.97 14.87 -4.24
C LEU A 947 -31.02 15.94 -3.69
N VAL A 948 -29.77 15.88 -4.14
CA VAL A 948 -28.75 16.91 -3.95
C VAL A 948 -28.54 17.62 -5.28
N GLN A 949 -28.52 18.95 -5.26
CA GLN A 949 -28.29 19.78 -6.43
C GLN A 949 -27.01 20.60 -6.23
N ASP A 950 -26.16 20.64 -7.25
CA ASP A 950 -24.94 21.44 -7.30
C ASP A 950 -25.09 22.53 -8.36
N ASP A 951 -25.24 23.77 -7.92
CA ASP A 951 -25.38 24.94 -8.80
C ASP A 951 -24.08 25.30 -9.50
N GLU A 952 -22.92 25.00 -8.91
CA GLU A 952 -21.61 25.31 -9.50
C GLU A 952 -21.36 24.42 -10.73
N ASN A 953 -21.60 23.11 -10.57
CA ASN A 953 -21.38 22.14 -11.66
C ASN A 953 -22.64 21.95 -12.51
N GLN A 954 -23.77 22.56 -12.17
CA GLN A 954 -25.07 22.32 -12.82
C GLN A 954 -25.41 20.82 -12.85
N THR A 955 -25.16 20.10 -11.75
CA THR A 955 -25.42 18.65 -11.60
C THR A 955 -26.44 18.39 -10.50
N ALA A 956 -27.04 17.20 -10.52
CA ALA A 956 -27.97 16.74 -9.49
C ALA A 956 -27.86 15.22 -9.36
N TYR A 957 -28.00 14.71 -8.14
CA TYR A 957 -27.92 13.28 -7.86
C TYR A 957 -28.73 12.90 -6.62
N LEU A 958 -29.06 11.62 -6.50
CA LEU A 958 -29.71 11.06 -5.33
C LEU A 958 -28.67 10.59 -4.31
N ARG A 959 -28.61 11.23 -3.14
CA ARG A 959 -27.82 10.78 -1.98
C ARG A 959 -28.59 9.67 -1.27
N LEU A 960 -28.34 8.42 -1.67
CA LEU A 960 -29.05 7.28 -1.13
C LEU A 960 -28.69 7.02 0.35
N PRO A 961 -29.63 6.48 1.15
CA PRO A 961 -29.35 6.06 2.51
C PRO A 961 -28.49 4.79 2.54
N ASN A 962 -27.62 4.65 3.55
CA ASN A 962 -26.76 3.48 3.75
C ASN A 962 -27.50 2.22 4.22
N ASP A 963 -28.84 2.24 4.24
CA ASP A 963 -29.69 1.13 4.69
C ASP A 963 -29.86 0.03 3.63
N THR A 964 -29.53 0.35 2.37
CA THR A 964 -29.64 -0.55 1.22
C THR A 964 -28.24 -0.85 0.70
N PRO A 965 -27.67 -2.03 1.01
CA PRO A 965 -26.33 -2.38 0.55
C PRO A 965 -26.18 -2.35 -0.97
N TRP A 966 -25.03 -1.86 -1.44
CA TRP A 966 -24.73 -1.71 -2.87
C TRP A 966 -24.73 -3.04 -3.65
N TRP A 967 -24.54 -4.18 -2.98
CA TRP A 967 -24.55 -5.51 -3.62
C TRP A 967 -25.95 -6.05 -3.89
N TYR A 968 -27.01 -5.44 -3.35
CA TYR A 968 -28.37 -5.70 -3.80
C TYR A 968 -28.61 -5.04 -5.15
N TRP A 969 -29.31 -5.73 -6.04
CA TRP A 969 -29.58 -5.22 -7.39
C TRP A 969 -30.43 -3.94 -7.44
N TYR A 970 -31.07 -3.56 -6.33
CA TYR A 970 -31.82 -2.31 -6.15
C TYR A 970 -31.08 -1.28 -5.28
N GLY A 971 -29.80 -1.53 -4.95
CA GLY A 971 -28.93 -0.65 -4.18
C GLY A 971 -27.92 0.13 -5.02
N SER A 972 -27.95 0.02 -6.35
CA SER A 972 -27.06 0.77 -7.24
C SER A 972 -27.44 2.26 -7.26
N GLU A 973 -26.50 3.13 -6.92
CA GLU A 973 -26.67 4.58 -7.02
C GLU A 973 -26.88 5.00 -8.49
N ILE A 974 -26.11 4.44 -9.41
CA ILE A 974 -26.17 4.78 -10.83
C ILE A 974 -27.52 4.36 -11.43
N GLU A 975 -27.97 3.12 -11.20
CA GLU A 975 -29.28 2.70 -11.72
C GLU A 975 -30.42 3.50 -11.06
N SER A 976 -30.32 3.85 -9.78
CA SER A 976 -31.33 4.69 -9.10
C SER A 976 -31.45 6.08 -9.72
N ASN A 977 -30.32 6.73 -10.01
CA ASN A 977 -30.32 8.02 -10.70
C ASN A 977 -30.88 7.88 -12.13
N ALA A 978 -30.55 6.80 -12.84
CA ALA A 978 -31.05 6.56 -14.19
C ALA A 978 -32.57 6.30 -14.22
N TYR A 979 -33.13 5.50 -13.31
CA TYR A 979 -34.59 5.30 -13.24
C TYR A 979 -35.34 6.55 -12.78
N TYR A 980 -34.75 7.36 -11.89
CA TYR A 980 -35.33 8.66 -11.57
C TYR A 980 -35.31 9.60 -12.77
N LEU A 981 -34.23 9.60 -13.57
CA LEU A 981 -34.19 10.32 -14.84
C LEU A 981 -35.27 9.84 -15.82
N LYS A 982 -35.53 8.52 -15.93
CA LYS A 982 -36.65 7.99 -16.74
C LYS A 982 -38.00 8.51 -16.26
N LEU A 983 -38.22 8.52 -14.95
CA LEU A 983 -39.45 9.05 -14.37
C LEU A 983 -39.61 10.54 -14.69
N LEU A 984 -38.54 11.34 -14.56
CA LEU A 984 -38.55 12.75 -14.94
C LEU A 984 -38.75 12.93 -16.44
N ALA A 985 -38.14 12.12 -17.30
CA ALA A 985 -38.33 12.20 -18.75
C ALA A 985 -39.81 12.02 -19.15
N ARG A 986 -40.56 11.18 -18.44
CA ARG A 986 -42.00 10.95 -18.73
C ARG A 986 -42.92 11.98 -18.07
N THR A 987 -42.52 12.56 -16.94
CA THR A 987 -43.39 13.43 -16.13
C THR A 987 -43.04 14.91 -16.23
N GLN A 988 -41.75 15.24 -16.17
CA GLN A 988 -41.20 16.60 -16.08
C GLN A 988 -39.91 16.74 -16.94
N PRO A 989 -39.92 16.41 -18.26
CA PRO A 989 -38.69 16.30 -19.07
C PRO A 989 -37.92 17.61 -19.26
N LYS A 990 -38.59 18.75 -19.07
CA LYS A 990 -38.01 20.09 -19.22
C LYS A 990 -37.58 20.71 -17.90
N ASP A 991 -37.78 20.01 -16.78
CA ASP A 991 -37.34 20.47 -15.47
C ASP A 991 -35.81 20.49 -15.41
N GLU A 992 -35.26 21.49 -14.72
CA GLU A 992 -33.83 21.65 -14.50
C GLU A 992 -33.19 20.37 -13.90
N LYS A 993 -33.88 19.69 -12.98
CA LYS A 993 -33.39 18.47 -12.31
C LYS A 993 -33.00 17.38 -13.31
N ALA A 994 -33.76 17.21 -14.40
CA ALA A 994 -33.53 16.15 -15.37
C ALA A 994 -32.20 16.33 -16.11
N SER A 995 -31.95 17.53 -16.65
CA SER A 995 -30.67 17.85 -17.31
C SER A 995 -29.47 17.77 -16.36
N ARG A 996 -29.65 18.17 -15.10
CA ARG A 996 -28.62 18.13 -14.06
C ARG A 996 -28.26 16.68 -13.70
N LEU A 997 -29.23 15.77 -13.70
CA LEU A 997 -29.03 14.32 -13.54
C LEU A 997 -28.29 13.71 -14.74
N VAL A 998 -28.64 14.10 -15.96
CA VAL A 998 -27.92 13.63 -17.17
C VAL A 998 -26.45 14.01 -17.06
N LYS A 999 -26.18 15.26 -16.69
CA LYS A 999 -24.81 15.74 -16.50
C LYS A 999 -24.08 14.96 -15.40
N TYR A 1000 -24.72 14.74 -14.25
CA TYR A 1000 -24.14 13.91 -13.18
C TYR A 1000 -23.78 12.49 -13.65
N LEU A 1001 -24.70 11.82 -14.34
CA LEU A 1001 -24.47 10.47 -14.87
C LEU A 1001 -23.29 10.46 -15.86
N LEU A 1002 -23.17 11.46 -16.74
CA LEU A 1002 -22.05 11.58 -17.67
C LEU A 1002 -20.70 11.78 -16.97
N ASN A 1003 -20.66 12.57 -15.90
CA ASN A 1003 -19.45 12.86 -15.13
C ASN A 1003 -18.97 11.65 -14.32
N ASN A 1004 -19.87 10.72 -13.96
CA ASN A 1004 -19.57 9.51 -13.18
C ASN A 1004 -19.38 8.25 -14.05
N ARG A 1005 -18.95 8.43 -15.31
CA ARG A 1005 -18.53 7.33 -16.18
C ARG A 1005 -17.10 6.89 -15.85
N LYS A 1006 -16.87 5.58 -15.78
CA LYS A 1006 -15.54 5.00 -15.68
C LYS A 1006 -14.85 5.04 -17.05
N HIS A 1007 -13.60 5.52 -17.05
CA HIS A 1007 -12.79 5.68 -18.25
C HIS A 1007 -13.52 6.42 -19.39
N ALA A 1008 -14.42 7.35 -19.03
CA ALA A 1008 -15.26 8.12 -19.94
C ALA A 1008 -16.03 7.30 -21.00
N THR A 1009 -16.24 6.00 -20.75
CA THR A 1009 -16.92 5.08 -21.66
C THR A 1009 -18.14 4.45 -21.02
N TYR A 1010 -18.03 3.76 -19.89
CA TYR A 1010 -19.14 2.98 -19.31
C TYR A 1010 -19.31 3.24 -17.79
N TRP A 1011 -20.35 2.69 -17.16
CA TRP A 1011 -20.59 2.84 -15.71
C TRP A 1011 -20.09 1.60 -14.94
N SER A 1012 -20.66 1.26 -13.78
CA SER A 1012 -20.06 0.22 -12.91
C SER A 1012 -20.13 -1.18 -13.52
N ASN A 1013 -21.15 -1.48 -14.33
CA ASN A 1013 -21.40 -2.81 -14.89
C ASN A 1013 -22.28 -2.72 -16.16
N THR A 1014 -22.62 -3.87 -16.76
CA THR A 1014 -23.44 -3.96 -17.99
C THR A 1014 -24.86 -3.42 -17.79
N ARG A 1015 -25.49 -3.64 -16.64
CA ARG A 1015 -26.83 -3.14 -16.34
C ARG A 1015 -26.85 -1.65 -16.12
N ASP A 1016 -25.97 -1.13 -15.26
CA ASP A 1016 -25.81 0.31 -15.02
C ASP A 1016 -25.67 1.06 -16.35
N THR A 1017 -24.82 0.53 -17.23
CA THR A 1017 -24.55 1.12 -18.55
C THR A 1017 -25.78 1.06 -19.45
N ALA A 1018 -26.45 -0.09 -19.55
CA ALA A 1018 -27.67 -0.24 -20.34
C ALA A 1018 -28.81 0.68 -19.86
N THR A 1019 -29.04 0.76 -18.54
CA THR A 1019 -30.07 1.61 -17.95
C THR A 1019 -29.75 3.10 -18.10
N CYS A 1020 -28.49 3.52 -17.98
CA CYS A 1020 -28.09 4.91 -18.24
C CYS A 1020 -28.33 5.28 -19.71
N ILE A 1021 -27.97 4.40 -20.65
CA ILE A 1021 -28.20 4.62 -22.07
C ILE A 1021 -29.70 4.76 -22.35
N GLU A 1022 -30.52 3.85 -21.81
CA GLU A 1022 -31.97 3.91 -21.94
C GLU A 1022 -32.55 5.21 -21.37
N ALA A 1023 -32.14 5.61 -20.17
CA ALA A 1023 -32.64 6.81 -19.50
C ALA A 1023 -32.28 8.10 -20.25
N MET A 1024 -31.03 8.21 -20.72
CA MET A 1024 -30.56 9.35 -21.50
C MET A 1024 -31.21 9.40 -22.89
N ALA A 1025 -31.45 8.24 -23.51
CA ALA A 1025 -32.18 8.13 -24.77
C ALA A 1025 -33.64 8.60 -24.63
N GLU A 1026 -34.34 8.15 -23.58
CA GLU A 1026 -35.70 8.64 -23.27
C GLU A 1026 -35.69 10.16 -23.00
N TYR A 1027 -34.73 10.66 -22.23
CA TYR A 1027 -34.58 12.08 -21.94
C TYR A 1027 -34.32 12.92 -23.21
N LEU A 1028 -33.41 12.47 -24.08
CA LEU A 1028 -33.05 13.14 -25.33
C LEU A 1028 -34.29 13.41 -26.19
N VAL A 1029 -35.15 12.41 -26.34
CA VAL A 1029 -36.40 12.50 -27.11
C VAL A 1029 -37.45 13.33 -26.36
N ALA A 1030 -37.65 13.10 -25.06
CA ALA A 1030 -38.71 13.76 -24.30
C ALA A 1030 -38.45 15.26 -24.05
N SER A 1031 -37.17 15.65 -23.93
CA SER A 1031 -36.75 17.05 -23.78
C SER A 1031 -36.80 17.83 -25.09
N GLY A 1032 -36.76 17.14 -26.24
CA GLY A 1032 -36.65 17.72 -27.58
C GLY A 1032 -35.21 18.12 -27.95
N GLU A 1033 -34.20 17.64 -27.22
CA GLU A 1033 -32.78 17.80 -27.54
C GLU A 1033 -32.35 17.01 -28.79
N ASP A 1034 -33.19 16.06 -29.25
CA ASP A 1034 -32.98 15.29 -30.48
C ASP A 1034 -33.15 16.15 -31.75
N LYS A 1035 -33.90 17.25 -31.68
CA LYS A 1035 -34.15 18.13 -32.85
C LYS A 1035 -33.71 19.56 -32.58
N PRO A 1036 -32.40 19.80 -32.36
CA PRO A 1036 -31.93 21.15 -32.12
C PRO A 1036 -32.08 21.98 -33.38
N ASP A 1037 -32.60 23.19 -33.20
CA ASP A 1037 -32.76 24.15 -34.29
C ASP A 1037 -32.44 25.54 -33.75
N MET A 1038 -31.15 25.88 -33.72
CA MET A 1038 -30.67 27.10 -33.07
C MET A 1038 -29.42 27.68 -33.72
N THR A 1039 -29.19 28.98 -33.48
CA THR A 1039 -27.91 29.66 -33.66
C THR A 1039 -27.32 29.93 -32.28
N VAL A 1040 -26.07 29.52 -32.05
CA VAL A 1040 -25.30 29.77 -30.82
C VAL A 1040 -24.29 30.87 -31.10
N GLU A 1041 -24.28 31.90 -30.27
CA GLU A 1041 -23.34 33.01 -30.35
C GLU A 1041 -22.49 33.09 -29.08
N VAL A 1042 -21.18 33.29 -29.23
CA VAL A 1042 -20.26 33.52 -28.12
C VAL A 1042 -19.84 34.99 -28.13
N TRP A 1043 -20.14 35.68 -27.05
CA TRP A 1043 -19.84 37.08 -26.82
C TRP A 1043 -18.86 37.22 -25.67
N LEU A 1044 -17.90 38.13 -25.82
CA LEU A 1044 -16.95 38.50 -24.78
C LEU A 1044 -17.00 40.03 -24.65
N ASP A 1045 -17.28 40.52 -23.44
CA ASP A 1045 -17.37 41.96 -23.11
C ASP A 1045 -18.27 42.77 -24.05
N GLY A 1046 -19.41 42.18 -24.40
CA GLY A 1046 -20.40 42.81 -25.29
C GLY A 1046 -20.02 42.82 -26.78
N LYS A 1047 -18.89 42.19 -27.17
CA LYS A 1047 -18.51 41.97 -28.58
C LYS A 1047 -18.77 40.52 -29.00
N LYS A 1048 -19.36 40.33 -30.19
CA LYS A 1048 -19.56 38.99 -30.77
C LYS A 1048 -18.25 38.47 -31.36
N HIS A 1049 -17.81 37.29 -30.92
CA HIS A 1049 -16.59 36.63 -31.42
C HIS A 1049 -16.87 35.43 -32.31
N LYS A 1050 -17.95 34.68 -32.04
CA LYS A 1050 -18.29 33.48 -32.78
C LYS A 1050 -19.80 33.31 -32.94
N GLU A 1051 -20.22 32.75 -34.06
CA GLU A 1051 -21.60 32.39 -34.37
C GLU A 1051 -21.62 31.05 -35.10
N VAL A 1052 -22.45 30.11 -34.63
CA VAL A 1052 -22.58 28.77 -35.23
C VAL A 1052 -24.04 28.37 -35.30
N ARG A 1053 -24.48 27.93 -36.49
CA ARG A 1053 -25.80 27.37 -36.72
C ARG A 1053 -25.80 25.87 -36.45
N VAL A 1054 -26.69 25.41 -35.58
CA VAL A 1054 -26.84 24.01 -35.18
C VAL A 1054 -28.22 23.50 -35.60
N THR A 1055 -28.24 22.41 -36.36
CA THR A 1055 -29.43 21.67 -36.82
C THR A 1055 -29.26 20.18 -36.53
N SER A 1056 -30.31 19.37 -36.68
CA SER A 1056 -30.21 17.90 -36.58
C SER A 1056 -29.17 17.29 -37.52
N GLU A 1057 -28.99 17.86 -38.72
CA GLU A 1057 -28.06 17.36 -39.75
C GLU A 1057 -26.59 17.54 -39.35
N ASN A 1058 -26.25 18.61 -38.62
CA ASN A 1058 -24.88 18.95 -38.26
C ASN A 1058 -24.55 18.77 -36.77
N LEU A 1059 -25.49 18.19 -36.00
CA LEU A 1059 -25.40 17.99 -34.54
C LEU A 1059 -24.08 17.33 -34.08
N PHE A 1060 -23.47 16.49 -34.92
CA PHE A 1060 -22.23 15.79 -34.61
C PHE A 1060 -21.00 16.35 -35.33
N THR A 1061 -21.11 17.45 -36.09
CA THR A 1061 -20.03 17.94 -36.97
C THR A 1061 -19.80 19.45 -36.92
N PHE A 1062 -20.57 20.19 -36.11
CA PHE A 1062 -20.40 21.64 -35.93
C PHE A 1062 -19.15 21.98 -35.12
N ASP A 1063 -18.61 23.19 -35.31
CA ASP A 1063 -17.48 23.70 -34.54
C ASP A 1063 -17.93 24.18 -33.15
N ASN A 1064 -17.57 23.42 -32.13
CA ASN A 1064 -18.09 23.53 -30.78
C ASN A 1064 -17.15 24.25 -29.78
N GLN A 1065 -16.05 24.86 -30.26
CA GLN A 1065 -15.03 25.47 -29.41
C GLN A 1065 -14.68 26.92 -29.78
N PHE A 1066 -14.42 27.78 -28.80
CA PHE A 1066 -13.87 29.12 -29.00
C PHE A 1066 -12.63 29.27 -28.13
N VAL A 1067 -11.49 29.67 -28.72
CA VAL A 1067 -10.20 29.72 -28.01
C VAL A 1067 -9.48 31.05 -28.28
N LEU A 1068 -8.95 31.66 -27.22
CA LEU A 1068 -8.03 32.80 -27.25
C LEU A 1068 -6.72 32.43 -26.55
N PHE A 1069 -5.62 33.04 -26.96
CA PHE A 1069 -4.27 32.80 -26.42
C PHE A 1069 -3.54 34.13 -26.20
N GLY A 1070 -2.60 34.12 -25.27
CA GLY A 1070 -1.61 35.18 -25.15
C GLY A 1070 -2.20 36.55 -24.80
N ASP A 1071 -1.76 37.56 -25.56
CA ASP A 1071 -2.18 38.95 -25.48
C ASP A 1071 -3.67 39.17 -25.82
N ALA A 1072 -4.29 38.27 -26.58
CA ALA A 1072 -5.73 38.31 -26.86
C ALA A 1072 -6.61 38.01 -25.62
N VAL A 1073 -6.01 37.52 -24.53
CA VAL A 1073 -6.66 37.38 -23.22
C VAL A 1073 -6.26 38.59 -22.38
N GLU A 1074 -7.02 39.68 -22.50
CA GLU A 1074 -6.80 40.94 -21.80
C GLU A 1074 -6.90 40.77 -20.27
N SER A 1075 -6.27 41.66 -19.49
CA SER A 1075 -6.38 41.68 -18.02
C SER A 1075 -7.62 42.43 -17.55
N GLY A 1076 -8.10 42.08 -16.35
CA GLY A 1076 -9.23 42.73 -15.70
C GLY A 1076 -10.47 41.84 -15.65
N LYS A 1077 -11.63 42.47 -15.43
CA LYS A 1077 -12.90 41.76 -15.29
C LYS A 1077 -13.54 41.59 -16.67
N HIS A 1078 -13.83 40.34 -17.02
CA HIS A 1078 -14.46 39.99 -18.29
C HIS A 1078 -15.80 39.29 -18.08
N THR A 1079 -16.71 39.46 -19.04
CA THR A 1079 -18.01 38.78 -19.06
C THR A 1079 -18.13 37.97 -20.35
N LEU A 1080 -18.13 36.65 -20.21
CA LEU A 1080 -18.47 35.71 -21.27
C LEU A 1080 -19.98 35.53 -21.29
N GLU A 1081 -20.61 35.72 -22.44
CA GLU A 1081 -22.03 35.48 -22.65
C GLU A 1081 -22.22 34.49 -23.80
N VAL A 1082 -22.94 33.40 -23.53
CA VAL A 1082 -23.41 32.46 -24.56
C VAL A 1082 -24.87 32.79 -24.83
N LYS A 1083 -25.18 33.21 -26.07
CA LYS A 1083 -26.54 33.48 -26.53
C LYS A 1083 -27.02 32.38 -27.45
N ARG A 1084 -28.32 32.15 -27.43
CA ARG A 1084 -29.00 31.18 -28.28
C ARG A 1084 -30.21 31.85 -28.91
N GLN A 1085 -30.36 31.68 -30.21
CA GLN A 1085 -31.60 31.99 -30.94
C GLN A 1085 -32.17 30.69 -31.51
N GLY A 1086 -33.39 30.29 -31.12
CA GLY A 1086 -34.03 29.08 -31.64
C GLY A 1086 -34.59 28.15 -30.56
N LYS A 1087 -34.57 26.83 -30.79
CA LYS A 1087 -35.17 25.79 -29.93
C LYS A 1087 -34.12 24.80 -29.40
N GLY A 1088 -34.25 24.44 -28.12
CA GLY A 1088 -33.35 23.52 -27.39
C GLY A 1088 -32.39 24.24 -26.42
N PRO A 1089 -31.79 23.54 -25.46
CA PRO A 1089 -30.79 24.08 -24.54
C PRO A 1089 -29.39 24.22 -25.19
N VAL A 1090 -28.50 25.00 -24.56
CA VAL A 1090 -27.06 25.00 -24.86
C VAL A 1090 -26.29 24.84 -23.57
N TYR A 1091 -25.55 23.75 -23.44
CA TYR A 1091 -24.63 23.48 -22.33
C TYR A 1091 -23.25 24.02 -22.69
N PHE A 1092 -22.54 24.68 -21.76
CA PHE A 1092 -21.19 25.16 -22.03
C PHE A 1092 -20.28 25.09 -20.81
N ASN A 1093 -18.98 24.96 -21.07
CA ASN A 1093 -17.91 25.12 -20.09
C ASN A 1093 -16.91 26.15 -20.60
N ALA A 1094 -16.30 26.89 -19.68
CA ALA A 1094 -15.22 27.82 -19.98
C ALA A 1094 -14.03 27.54 -19.07
N TYR A 1095 -12.84 27.55 -19.64
CA TYR A 1095 -11.56 27.31 -18.97
C TYR A 1095 -10.65 28.50 -19.20
N LEU A 1096 -10.26 29.18 -18.13
CA LEU A 1096 -9.27 30.24 -18.15
C LEU A 1096 -7.99 29.71 -17.50
N THR A 1097 -6.94 29.50 -18.30
CA THR A 1097 -5.62 29.10 -17.81
C THR A 1097 -4.68 30.29 -17.88
N ASN A 1098 -3.99 30.60 -16.77
CA ASN A 1098 -2.96 31.64 -16.73
C ASN A 1098 -1.83 31.19 -15.78
N PHE A 1099 -0.58 31.54 -16.12
CA PHE A 1099 0.51 31.47 -15.14
C PHE A 1099 0.49 32.75 -14.29
N THR A 1100 -0.18 32.71 -13.13
CA THR A 1100 -0.28 33.86 -12.22
C THR A 1100 1.01 34.03 -11.41
N LEU A 1101 1.41 35.29 -11.23
CA LEU A 1101 2.57 35.74 -10.44
C LEU A 1101 2.15 36.52 -9.18
N GLU A 1102 0.84 36.60 -8.93
CA GLU A 1102 0.26 37.22 -7.73
C GLU A 1102 0.79 36.55 -6.46
N ASP A 1103 1.04 37.33 -5.41
CA ASP A 1103 1.52 36.81 -4.12
C ASP A 1103 0.52 35.89 -3.40
N HIS A 1104 -0.78 36.15 -3.58
CA HIS A 1104 -1.85 35.34 -2.96
C HIS A 1104 -2.71 34.66 -4.02
N ILE A 1105 -2.36 33.43 -4.34
CA ILE A 1105 -3.07 32.62 -5.33
C ILE A 1105 -4.21 31.88 -4.65
N THR A 1106 -5.44 32.29 -4.97
CA THR A 1106 -6.66 31.69 -4.43
C THR A 1106 -6.97 30.34 -5.09
N ARG A 1107 -7.56 29.42 -4.30
CA ARG A 1107 -8.01 28.11 -4.80
C ARG A 1107 -8.91 28.24 -6.02
N ALA A 1108 -8.73 27.36 -6.99
CA ALA A 1108 -9.53 27.29 -8.21
C ALA A 1108 -9.71 25.83 -8.62
N GLY A 1109 -10.72 25.56 -9.45
CA GLY A 1109 -11.11 24.20 -9.83
C GLY A 1109 -12.61 24.00 -9.69
N LEU A 1110 -13.18 23.13 -10.52
CA LEU A 1110 -14.63 22.90 -10.58
C LEU A 1110 -15.03 21.63 -9.81
N GLU A 1111 -14.26 20.56 -9.96
CA GLU A 1111 -14.65 19.21 -9.56
C GLU A 1111 -13.88 18.68 -8.33
N VAL A 1112 -12.60 19.04 -8.24
CA VAL A 1112 -11.73 18.74 -7.09
C VAL A 1112 -11.18 20.07 -6.62
N LYS A 1113 -11.21 20.31 -5.30
CA LYS A 1113 -10.65 21.51 -4.69
C LYS A 1113 -9.80 21.11 -3.51
N VAL A 1114 -8.63 21.72 -3.40
CA VAL A 1114 -7.74 21.49 -2.26
C VAL A 1114 -7.62 22.77 -1.43
N ASN A 1115 -7.76 22.63 -0.12
CA ASN A 1115 -7.45 23.67 0.84
C ASN A 1115 -6.32 23.20 1.73
N ARG A 1116 -5.23 23.98 1.77
CA ARG A 1116 -4.04 23.65 2.56
C ARG A 1116 -4.03 24.47 3.85
N LYS A 1117 -3.81 23.80 4.97
CA LYS A 1117 -3.60 24.43 6.28
C LYS A 1117 -2.29 23.96 6.89
N TYR A 1118 -1.63 24.87 7.59
CA TYR A 1118 -0.43 24.60 8.35
C TYR A 1118 -0.75 24.63 9.84
N TYR A 1119 -0.26 23.66 10.60
CA TYR A 1119 -0.44 23.59 12.03
C TYR A 1119 0.91 23.45 12.71
N LYS A 1120 1.26 24.38 13.61
CA LYS A 1120 2.35 24.13 14.55
C LYS A 1120 1.90 23.07 15.54
N LEU A 1121 2.70 22.02 15.65
CA LEU A 1121 2.51 20.94 16.59
C LEU A 1121 3.24 21.26 17.89
N THR A 1122 2.47 21.55 18.94
CA THR A 1122 3.03 21.71 20.29
C THR A 1122 2.77 20.44 21.07
N LYS A 1123 3.83 19.81 21.60
CA LYS A 1123 3.69 18.56 22.34
C LYS A 1123 2.91 18.78 23.64
N VAL A 1124 1.97 17.88 23.95
CA VAL A 1124 1.16 17.93 25.17
C VAL A 1124 1.17 16.61 25.92
N ASP A 1125 1.29 16.67 27.24
CA ASP A 1125 1.12 15.51 28.12
C ASP A 1125 -0.35 15.04 28.08
N LYS A 1126 -0.66 13.96 27.35
CA LYS A 1126 -1.99 13.31 27.42
C LYS A 1126 -1.89 11.90 28.00
N LYS A 1127 -2.84 11.58 28.88
CA LYS A 1127 -3.06 10.21 29.37
C LYS A 1127 -4.34 9.61 28.76
N VAL A 1128 -4.33 8.33 28.40
CA VAL A 1128 -5.47 7.57 27.86
C VAL A 1128 -5.78 6.42 28.81
N ASN A 1129 -7.05 6.15 29.09
CA ASN A 1129 -7.42 5.03 29.95
C ASN A 1129 -7.34 3.72 29.17
N VAL A 1130 -6.45 2.83 29.58
CA VAL A 1130 -6.30 1.47 29.06
C VAL A 1130 -6.72 0.49 30.17
N GLN A 1131 -7.38 -0.60 29.81
CA GLN A 1131 -7.79 -1.62 30.77
C GLN A 1131 -6.58 -2.47 31.18
N ASP A 1132 -6.33 -2.61 32.48
CA ASP A 1132 -5.32 -3.53 33.01
C ASP A 1132 -5.73 -5.01 32.79
N VAL A 1133 -4.82 -5.93 33.13
CA VAL A 1133 -5.05 -7.39 33.01
C VAL A 1133 -6.25 -7.88 33.86
N GLY A 1134 -6.74 -7.07 34.82
CA GLY A 1134 -7.92 -7.31 35.64
C GLY A 1134 -9.17 -6.52 35.23
N GLY A 1135 -9.14 -5.78 34.11
CA GLY A 1135 -10.26 -4.99 33.59
C GLY A 1135 -10.46 -3.60 34.23
N ARG A 1136 -9.50 -3.07 35.00
CA ARG A 1136 -9.57 -1.72 35.59
C ARG A 1136 -8.99 -0.66 34.65
N PRO A 1137 -9.67 0.49 34.47
CA PRO A 1137 -9.13 1.57 33.64
C PRO A 1137 -7.94 2.26 34.34
N THR A 1138 -6.78 2.28 33.68
CA THR A 1138 -5.54 2.93 34.14
C THR A 1138 -5.03 3.91 33.08
N ALA A 1139 -4.57 5.09 33.52
CA ALA A 1139 -4.19 6.20 32.63
C ALA A 1139 -2.75 6.06 32.10
N GLN A 1140 -2.59 5.63 30.84
CA GLN A 1140 -1.32 5.49 30.11
C GLN A 1140 -0.93 6.79 29.41
N LYS A 1141 0.32 7.26 29.56
CA LYS A 1141 0.82 8.42 28.80
C LYS A 1141 1.03 8.04 27.33
N VAL A 1142 0.48 8.84 26.42
CA VAL A 1142 0.65 8.67 24.96
C VAL A 1142 1.21 9.95 24.36
N GLU A 1143 1.96 9.81 23.27
CA GLU A 1143 2.39 10.97 22.49
C GLU A 1143 1.17 11.66 21.87
N LYS A 1144 0.93 12.92 22.26
CA LYS A 1144 -0.06 13.76 21.61
C LYS A 1144 0.49 15.15 21.35
N TYR A 1145 0.08 15.71 20.22
CA TYR A 1145 0.36 17.08 19.83
C TYR A 1145 -0.96 17.88 19.87
N GLU A 1146 -0.89 19.09 20.40
CA GLU A 1146 -1.89 20.13 20.20
C GLU A 1146 -1.58 20.84 18.87
N ARG A 1147 -2.62 21.02 18.05
CA ARG A 1147 -2.53 21.62 16.72
C ARG A 1147 -2.92 23.09 16.84
N SER A 1148 -2.01 23.99 16.48
CA SER A 1148 -2.26 25.43 16.41
C SER A 1148 -2.11 25.89 14.96
N GLU A 1149 -3.18 26.40 14.34
CA GLU A 1149 -3.16 26.82 12.94
C GLU A 1149 -2.21 28.02 12.75
N LEU A 1150 -1.38 27.96 11.71
CA LEU A 1150 -0.42 29.00 11.36
C LEU A 1150 -1.01 29.91 10.28
N ALA A 1151 -1.15 31.19 10.61
CA ALA A 1151 -1.55 32.22 9.66
C ALA A 1151 -0.41 32.56 8.67
N ASN A 1152 -0.74 33.29 7.60
CA ASN A 1152 0.26 33.80 6.66
C ASN A 1152 1.31 34.65 7.40
N LEU A 1153 2.59 34.45 7.07
CA LEU A 1153 3.76 35.08 7.72
C LEU A 1153 3.91 34.78 9.22
N ALA A 1154 3.29 33.71 9.74
CA ALA A 1154 3.51 33.29 11.11
C ALA A 1154 4.98 32.91 11.38
N GLU A 1155 5.49 33.30 12.54
CA GLU A 1155 6.86 33.00 12.95
C GLU A 1155 6.99 31.57 13.50
N LEU A 1156 8.06 30.88 13.10
CA LEU A 1156 8.44 29.57 13.60
C LEU A 1156 9.88 29.60 14.08
N LYS A 1157 10.18 28.81 15.11
CA LYS A 1157 11.56 28.55 15.52
C LYS A 1157 12.12 27.38 14.72
N SER A 1158 13.38 27.48 14.32
CA SER A 1158 14.10 26.33 13.75
C SER A 1158 14.04 25.15 14.74
N GLY A 1159 13.61 23.98 14.27
CA GLY A 1159 13.29 22.80 15.06
C GLY A 1159 11.79 22.57 15.29
N ASP A 1160 10.92 23.58 15.13
CA ASP A 1160 9.48 23.43 15.32
C ASP A 1160 8.89 22.40 14.32
N LEU A 1161 8.00 21.54 14.82
CA LEU A 1161 7.24 20.60 14.01
C LEU A 1161 5.99 21.27 13.45
N VAL A 1162 5.76 21.05 12.15
CA VAL A 1162 4.61 21.58 11.41
C VAL A 1162 3.88 20.43 10.75
N GLU A 1163 2.58 20.34 10.96
CA GLU A 1163 1.70 19.43 10.23
C GLU A 1163 0.99 20.21 9.13
N VAL A 1164 1.13 19.74 7.91
CA VAL A 1164 0.38 20.24 6.77
C VAL A 1164 -0.83 19.33 6.59
N GLU A 1165 -2.03 19.91 6.56
CA GLU A 1165 -3.26 19.20 6.24
C GLU A 1165 -3.81 19.74 4.91
N LEU A 1166 -4.09 18.81 4.01
CA LEU A 1166 -4.80 19.05 2.76
C LEU A 1166 -6.25 18.59 2.95
N GLU A 1167 -7.17 19.54 3.01
CA GLU A 1167 -8.61 19.28 2.96
C GLU A 1167 -9.02 19.21 1.48
N ILE A 1168 -9.46 18.04 1.04
CA ILE A 1168 -9.82 17.76 -0.35
C ILE A 1168 -11.34 17.64 -0.44
N ASP A 1169 -11.96 18.48 -1.26
CA ASP A 1169 -13.37 18.40 -1.60
C ASP A 1169 -13.51 17.79 -3.00
N SER A 1170 -14.25 16.69 -3.10
CA SER A 1170 -14.54 16.01 -4.35
C SER A 1170 -16.03 16.04 -4.65
N LYS A 1171 -16.42 16.59 -5.80
CA LYS A 1171 -17.81 16.67 -6.23
C LYS A 1171 -18.37 15.34 -6.76
N ASN A 1172 -17.50 14.45 -7.23
CA ASN A 1172 -17.84 13.13 -7.77
C ASN A 1172 -16.84 12.07 -7.31
N ASP A 1173 -17.07 10.83 -7.73
CA ASP A 1173 -16.14 9.73 -7.50
C ASP A 1173 -15.07 9.72 -8.60
N TYR A 1174 -13.80 9.76 -8.19
CA TYR A 1174 -12.66 9.79 -9.11
C TYR A 1174 -11.65 8.68 -8.82
N GLU A 1175 -10.89 8.29 -9.83
CA GLU A 1175 -9.82 7.29 -9.73
C GLU A 1175 -8.50 7.88 -10.24
N TYR A 1176 -7.38 7.46 -9.63
CA TYR A 1176 -6.01 7.86 -9.99
C TYR A 1176 -5.76 9.37 -10.00
N LEU A 1177 -5.96 10.01 -8.85
CA LEU A 1177 -5.61 11.40 -8.64
C LEU A 1177 -4.21 11.52 -8.02
N VAL A 1178 -3.54 12.60 -8.36
CA VAL A 1178 -2.29 13.03 -7.76
C VAL A 1178 -2.51 14.39 -7.13
N PHE A 1179 -2.13 14.52 -5.86
CA PHE A 1179 -2.04 15.81 -5.18
C PHE A 1179 -0.59 16.11 -4.91
N GLU A 1180 -0.05 17.14 -5.53
CA GLU A 1180 1.31 17.60 -5.28
C GLU A 1180 1.29 18.88 -4.47
N ASP A 1181 1.95 18.84 -3.33
CA ASP A 1181 2.01 19.95 -2.39
C ASP A 1181 3.45 20.49 -2.29
N PRO A 1182 3.76 21.62 -2.95
CA PRO A 1182 5.05 22.29 -2.82
C PRO A 1182 5.32 22.69 -1.37
N LYS A 1183 6.51 22.34 -0.88
CA LYS A 1183 6.98 22.75 0.44
C LYS A 1183 7.49 24.19 0.37
N ALA A 1184 7.53 24.89 1.49
CA ALA A 1184 8.39 26.06 1.62
C ALA A 1184 9.85 25.60 1.68
N ALA A 1185 10.78 26.34 1.04
CA ALA A 1185 12.20 25.93 0.96
C ALA A 1185 12.89 25.79 2.34
N GLY A 1186 12.38 26.47 3.37
CA GLY A 1186 12.88 26.35 4.75
C GLY A 1186 12.42 25.11 5.52
N PHE A 1187 11.52 24.29 4.95
CA PHE A 1187 11.01 23.06 5.57
C PHE A 1187 11.67 21.79 5.01
N GLU A 1188 11.92 20.84 5.90
CA GLU A 1188 12.32 19.48 5.55
C GLU A 1188 11.27 18.45 6.04
N PRO A 1189 11.03 17.35 5.32
CA PRO A 1189 10.08 16.34 5.74
C PRO A 1189 10.60 15.56 6.94
N LEU A 1190 9.73 15.29 7.92
CA LEU A 1190 10.11 14.51 9.10
C LEU A 1190 10.40 13.05 8.75
N LEU A 1191 9.67 12.51 7.76
CA LEU A 1191 9.90 11.18 7.22
C LEU A 1191 10.90 11.27 6.06
N VAL A 1192 11.77 10.27 5.95
CA VAL A 1192 12.80 10.19 4.90
C VAL A 1192 12.50 9.11 3.85
N ARG A 1193 11.41 8.36 4.01
CA ARG A 1193 11.02 7.26 3.11
C ARG A 1193 9.60 7.45 2.60
N SER A 1194 9.45 7.31 1.29
CA SER A 1194 8.15 7.19 0.63
C SER A 1194 7.42 5.92 1.09
N GLY A 1195 6.10 5.99 1.15
CA GLY A 1195 5.29 4.87 1.62
C GLY A 1195 3.80 5.22 1.71
N TYR A 1196 2.99 4.24 2.07
CA TYR A 1196 1.57 4.48 2.32
C TYR A 1196 1.39 5.27 3.61
N ASN A 1197 0.66 6.38 3.54
CA ASN A 1197 0.25 7.13 4.71
C ASN A 1197 -0.87 6.36 5.45
N PRO A 1198 -0.77 6.14 6.77
CA PRO A 1198 -1.80 5.45 7.55
C PRO A 1198 -3.11 6.23 7.75
N ASN A 1199 -3.25 7.44 7.21
CA ASN A 1199 -4.50 8.22 7.27
C ASN A 1199 -5.63 7.60 6.42
N ASP A 1200 -6.88 8.03 6.64
CA ASP A 1200 -8.10 7.50 6.00
C ASP A 1200 -8.08 7.49 4.46
N LEU A 1201 -7.33 8.42 3.84
CA LEU A 1201 -7.18 8.48 2.39
C LEU A 1201 -6.34 7.32 1.81
N GLY A 1202 -5.52 6.65 2.63
CA GLY A 1202 -4.67 5.53 2.21
C GLY A 1202 -3.73 5.85 1.04
N ALA A 1203 -3.34 7.11 0.88
CA ALA A 1203 -2.55 7.57 -0.25
C ALA A 1203 -1.10 7.07 -0.16
N TYR A 1204 -0.52 6.72 -1.32
CA TYR A 1204 0.93 6.54 -1.39
C TYR A 1204 1.58 7.92 -1.43
N MET A 1205 2.50 8.17 -0.50
CA MET A 1205 3.15 9.46 -0.33
C MET A 1205 4.60 9.38 -0.82
N GLU A 1206 4.95 10.18 -1.81
CA GLU A 1206 6.34 10.44 -2.21
C GLU A 1206 6.85 11.73 -1.57
N LEU A 1207 7.97 11.61 -0.87
CA LEU A 1207 8.64 12.75 -0.23
C LEU A 1207 9.79 13.18 -1.12
N ARG A 1208 9.61 14.29 -1.84
CA ARG A 1208 10.62 14.86 -2.75
C ARG A 1208 11.22 16.13 -2.14
N ASP A 1209 12.30 16.62 -2.73
CA ASP A 1209 13.01 17.80 -2.24
C ASP A 1209 12.14 19.06 -2.24
N ALA A 1210 11.37 19.31 -3.30
CA ALA A 1210 10.56 20.53 -3.46
C ALA A 1210 9.08 20.38 -3.08
N HIS A 1211 8.54 19.16 -3.05
CA HIS A 1211 7.12 18.90 -2.81
C HIS A 1211 6.87 17.52 -2.22
N VAL A 1212 5.66 17.30 -1.73
CA VAL A 1212 5.13 15.99 -1.35
C VAL A 1212 4.03 15.61 -2.33
N ALA A 1213 4.12 14.42 -2.92
CA ALA A 1213 3.11 13.92 -3.86
C ALA A 1213 2.28 12.80 -3.22
N PHE A 1214 0.96 12.92 -3.29
CA PHE A 1214 0.00 11.93 -2.82
C PHE A 1214 -0.69 11.28 -4.01
N PHE A 1215 -0.48 9.97 -4.17
CA PHE A 1215 -1.13 9.17 -5.19
C PHE A 1215 -2.36 8.49 -4.58
N VAL A 1216 -3.54 8.92 -5.03
CA VAL A 1216 -4.84 8.47 -4.54
C VAL A 1216 -5.48 7.59 -5.62
N ARG A 1217 -5.61 6.31 -5.31
CA ARG A 1217 -6.17 5.34 -6.26
C ARG A 1217 -7.66 5.57 -6.52
N ALA A 1218 -8.42 5.87 -5.47
CA ALA A 1218 -9.84 6.17 -5.53
C ALA A 1218 -10.16 7.26 -4.51
N LEU A 1219 -10.90 8.28 -4.95
CA LEU A 1219 -11.37 9.39 -4.14
C LEU A 1219 -12.90 9.42 -4.26
N ALA A 1220 -13.59 9.08 -3.19
CA ALA A 1220 -15.05 9.16 -3.17
C ALA A 1220 -15.51 10.62 -3.18
N ARG A 1221 -16.74 10.88 -3.61
CA ARG A 1221 -17.39 12.18 -3.42
C ARG A 1221 -17.45 12.56 -1.93
N GLY A 1222 -17.24 13.84 -1.64
CA GLY A 1222 -17.31 14.41 -0.29
C GLY A 1222 -15.99 15.03 0.15
N LYS A 1223 -15.85 15.23 1.46
CA LYS A 1223 -14.68 15.82 2.07
C LYS A 1223 -13.74 14.75 2.60
N HIS A 1224 -12.47 14.90 2.27
CA HIS A 1224 -11.38 14.04 2.70
C HIS A 1224 -10.26 14.91 3.26
N SER A 1225 -9.40 14.33 4.08
CA SER A 1225 -8.15 14.99 4.42
C SER A 1225 -6.96 14.04 4.38
N VAL A 1226 -5.81 14.61 4.07
CA VAL A 1226 -4.52 13.94 4.19
C VAL A 1226 -3.55 14.89 4.84
N SER A 1227 -2.74 14.39 5.76
CA SER A 1227 -1.77 15.19 6.49
C SER A 1227 -0.40 14.55 6.49
N TYR A 1228 0.62 15.40 6.60
CA TYR A 1228 2.01 15.01 6.69
C TYR A 1228 2.79 16.03 7.53
N ARG A 1229 3.96 15.63 8.03
CA ARG A 1229 4.73 16.44 8.98
C ARG A 1229 6.06 16.90 8.38
N LEU A 1230 6.35 18.17 8.64
CA LEU A 1230 7.56 18.89 8.27
C LEU A 1230 8.25 19.41 9.53
N ARG A 1231 9.53 19.75 9.41
CA ARG A 1231 10.35 20.43 10.42
C ARG A 1231 10.87 21.75 9.84
N ALA A 1232 10.75 22.83 10.59
CA ALA A 1232 11.40 24.11 10.26
C ALA A 1232 12.91 23.98 10.43
N GLU A 1233 13.71 24.14 9.36
CA GLU A 1233 15.16 24.00 9.45
C GLU A 1233 15.91 25.30 9.14
N ILE A 1234 15.75 25.83 7.92
CA ILE A 1234 16.51 26.99 7.44
C ILE A 1234 15.77 28.28 7.85
N PRO A 1235 16.42 29.25 8.51
CA PRO A 1235 15.81 30.55 8.78
C PRO A 1235 15.70 31.42 7.53
N GLY A 1236 14.65 32.21 7.48
CA GLY A 1236 14.35 33.08 6.36
C GLY A 1236 12.87 33.45 6.30
N GLN A 1237 12.49 34.08 5.20
CA GLN A 1237 11.11 34.30 4.82
C GLN A 1237 10.86 33.51 3.53
N PHE A 1238 9.93 32.54 3.59
CA PHE A 1238 9.74 31.56 2.52
C PHE A 1238 8.31 31.57 2.01
N SER A 1239 8.18 31.32 0.71
CA SER A 1239 6.92 31.16 0.01
C SER A 1239 6.60 29.67 -0.12
N ALA A 1240 5.40 29.27 0.29
CA ALA A 1240 4.87 27.95 -0.03
C ALA A 1240 3.99 28.06 -1.28
N LEU A 1241 4.48 27.58 -2.43
CA LEU A 1241 3.68 27.57 -3.66
C LEU A 1241 2.40 26.74 -3.47
N PRO A 1242 1.28 27.05 -4.15
CA PRO A 1242 0.00 26.38 -3.90
C PRO A 1242 0.02 24.89 -4.26
N THR A 1243 -0.77 24.10 -3.54
CA THR A 1243 -1.03 22.68 -3.84
C THR A 1243 -1.77 22.54 -5.17
N ARG A 1244 -1.48 21.46 -5.91
CA ARG A 1244 -2.20 21.10 -7.14
C ARG A 1244 -2.76 19.69 -7.05
N GLY A 1245 -4.04 19.51 -7.36
CA GLY A 1245 -4.69 18.22 -7.55
C GLY A 1245 -5.01 17.99 -9.03
N TYR A 1246 -4.73 16.80 -9.56
CA TYR A 1246 -5.13 16.45 -10.92
C TYR A 1246 -5.32 14.93 -11.11
N ALA A 1247 -6.14 14.53 -12.08
CA ALA A 1247 -6.21 13.12 -12.49
C ALA A 1247 -5.09 12.77 -13.47
N MET A 1248 -4.45 11.61 -13.27
CA MET A 1248 -3.36 11.15 -14.14
C MET A 1248 -3.81 10.89 -15.58
N TYR A 1249 -5.04 10.39 -15.76
CA TYR A 1249 -5.56 9.93 -17.05
C TYR A 1249 -6.65 10.85 -17.62
N ALA A 1250 -7.03 11.90 -16.89
CA ALA A 1250 -7.95 12.94 -17.32
C ALA A 1250 -7.39 14.30 -16.88
N PRO A 1251 -6.31 14.79 -17.53
CA PRO A 1251 -5.61 15.98 -17.09
C PRO A 1251 -6.48 17.24 -17.02
N GLU A 1252 -7.65 17.28 -17.66
CA GLU A 1252 -8.69 18.31 -17.52
C GLU A 1252 -9.25 18.43 -16.09
N LEU A 1253 -9.27 17.33 -15.33
CA LEU A 1253 -9.66 17.32 -13.93
C LEU A 1253 -8.49 17.87 -13.12
N LYS A 1254 -8.53 19.17 -12.83
CA LYS A 1254 -7.55 19.87 -11.97
C LYS A 1254 -8.23 20.75 -10.93
N GLY A 1255 -7.55 20.99 -9.82
CA GLY A 1255 -7.87 22.03 -8.85
C GLY A 1255 -6.96 22.06 -7.64
#